data_AF-A0A136PJJ5-F1
#
_entry.id   AF-A0A136PJJ5-F1
#
_cell.length_a   1.000
_cell.length_b   1.000
_cell.length_c   1.000
_cell.angle_alpha   90.00
_cell.angle_beta   90.00
_cell.angle_gamma   90.00
#
_symmetry.space_group_name_H-M   'P 1'
#
loop_
_entity.id
_entity.type
_entity.pdbx_description
1 polymer ?
#
loop_
_entity_poly.entity_id
_entity_poly.type
_entity_poly.pdbx_seq_one_letter_code
_entity_poly.pdbx_strand_id
1 'polypeptide(L)'
;MPPGWPIPEERRIVSVLFADIVGSTALVDRLDPEDVRALQQAYFTTVARVLRRFDGVVEKYVGDAVMAIFGARRSDGFDAYRAVRAGLEIQRAVDRKPLVAGTAVRIRVGVATGEVVVDVPGSQDGAHGMASGAVITTAARLQAYAPPGAVVLCAATHRATTGLIGQRRLPPVTVAGKAAPLDLWLAEEPVPMAPEPHRAPLVGRRRELADARDRIGRALREGSPCWVALTGPVGTGRSRLLHELARTLPSVDGTAVRWCVAQCAPHPGDALAPVAAMVRAYAGVRETDQPAEVRTRLATALAGLLPARRLPSAVRALAGLLRTPDGSPAAAEGVTAWGQVLLGLAARQPVVVAVDDLDRADLRVADFLRQVFGTATDRGLPLAVVVTHRPRWADVLPGPGRRHTVALGPLGAVDTGRLLRRLLVRAGQAGTRVDRLLPLVGGNPGYATAYVQLVTEGGYDPAATDLPLPETVRRSVEARLDLLDGVQRAVLMASASLDTGIVATAVDRLLGWAPGHSAPVLHELAARGLLVRQAAGYAVVEPTLRRVATGRLPRAVRAEFARRAAAWRAAGRPGVTDRPAPPVPAPAPIAAATAPTTTEPTTRAAVTGPAGTAATRSVDTTWSVGTARSVGTARSVG
;
A
#
# COMPACT_ATOMS: atom_id res chain seq x y z
N MET A 1 24.50 -12.47 -18.94
CA MET A 1 23.67 -11.41 -18.32
C MET A 1 22.21 -11.74 -18.60
N PRO A 2 21.30 -11.67 -17.62
CA PRO A 2 19.88 -11.72 -17.94
C PRO A 2 19.58 -10.60 -18.94
N PRO A 3 18.82 -10.85 -20.01
CA PRO A 3 18.45 -9.79 -20.95
C PRO A 3 17.77 -8.66 -20.15
N GLY A 4 18.25 -7.44 -20.35
CA GLY A 4 17.63 -6.25 -19.77
C GLY A 4 16.15 -6.17 -20.14
N TRP A 5 15.39 -5.41 -19.36
CA TRP A 5 13.95 -5.17 -19.53
C TRP A 5 13.58 -4.92 -21.01
N PRO A 6 12.89 -5.85 -21.69
CA PRO A 6 12.70 -5.77 -23.14
C PRO A 6 11.47 -4.96 -23.58
N ILE A 7 10.73 -4.35 -22.64
CA ILE A 7 9.47 -3.61 -22.91
C ILE A 7 9.58 -2.19 -22.35
N PRO A 8 10.33 -1.27 -22.98
CA PRO A 8 10.66 0.04 -22.39
C PRO A 8 9.43 0.84 -21.94
N GLU A 9 8.32 0.70 -22.67
CA GLU A 9 7.08 1.42 -22.42
C GLU A 9 5.95 0.52 -21.89
N GLU A 10 5.22 1.01 -20.88
CA GLU A 10 4.00 0.37 -20.37
C GLU A 10 2.79 1.32 -20.49
N ARG A 11 1.62 0.78 -20.81
CA ARG A 11 0.33 1.48 -20.63
C ARG A 11 -0.09 1.37 -19.17
N ARG A 12 -0.31 2.50 -18.50
CA ARG A 12 -0.62 2.55 -17.06
C ARG A 12 -1.75 3.52 -16.78
N ILE A 13 -2.51 3.24 -15.72
CA ILE A 13 -3.39 4.25 -15.12
C ILE A 13 -2.58 5.00 -14.08
N VAL A 14 -2.47 6.31 -14.24
CA VAL A 14 -1.74 7.19 -13.32
C VAL A 14 -2.66 8.31 -12.83
N SER A 15 -2.27 8.95 -11.74
CA SER A 15 -2.89 10.19 -11.27
C SER A 15 -1.93 11.34 -11.53
N VAL A 16 -2.38 12.34 -12.28
CA VAL A 16 -1.62 13.53 -12.61
C VAL A 16 -2.14 14.69 -11.77
N LEU A 17 -1.24 15.38 -11.08
CA LEU A 17 -1.50 16.59 -10.31
C LEU A 17 -0.87 17.78 -11.02
N PHE A 18 -1.64 18.85 -11.19
CA PHE A 18 -1.16 20.18 -11.54
C PHE A 18 -1.44 21.15 -10.40
N ALA A 19 -0.46 21.95 -10.01
CA ALA A 19 -0.58 23.01 -9.02
C ALA A 19 0.03 24.31 -9.56
N ASP A 20 -0.67 25.43 -9.41
CA ASP A 20 -0.33 26.69 -10.07
C ASP A 20 -0.72 27.89 -9.19
N ILE A 21 0.01 29.01 -9.31
CA ILE A 21 -0.22 30.20 -8.47
C ILE A 21 -1.35 31.04 -9.07
N VAL A 22 -2.29 31.45 -8.23
CA VAL A 22 -3.40 32.30 -8.66
C VAL A 22 -2.90 33.70 -8.98
N GLY A 23 -3.07 34.12 -10.23
CA GLY A 23 -2.72 35.46 -10.68
C GLY A 23 -1.21 35.68 -10.81
N SER A 24 -0.46 34.62 -11.12
CA SER A 24 1.00 34.65 -11.22
C SER A 24 1.53 35.73 -12.17
N THR A 25 0.89 35.94 -13.32
CA THR A 25 1.27 37.00 -14.26
C THR A 25 1.24 38.39 -13.61
N ALA A 26 0.12 38.74 -12.96
CA ALA A 26 -0.03 40.03 -12.28
C ALA A 26 0.92 40.18 -11.07
N LEU A 27 1.37 39.06 -10.50
CA LEU A 27 2.34 39.04 -9.42
C LEU A 27 3.76 39.25 -9.95
N VAL A 28 4.11 38.64 -11.08
CA VAL A 28 5.39 38.82 -11.79
C VAL A 28 5.53 40.27 -12.29
N ASP A 29 4.46 40.87 -12.78
CA ASP A 29 4.48 42.26 -13.30
C ASP A 29 4.70 43.31 -12.19
N ARG A 30 4.42 42.97 -10.93
CA ARG A 30 4.49 43.91 -9.78
C ARG A 30 5.76 43.80 -8.95
N LEU A 31 6.41 42.64 -8.97
CA LEU A 31 7.57 42.35 -8.14
C LEU A 31 8.87 42.54 -8.93
N ASP A 32 9.96 42.84 -8.22
CA ASP A 32 11.28 42.81 -8.82
C ASP A 32 11.62 41.37 -9.28
N PRO A 33 12.31 41.17 -10.43
CA PRO A 33 12.70 39.84 -10.89
C PRO A 33 13.46 38.99 -9.85
N GLU A 34 14.25 39.59 -8.96
CA GLU A 34 14.92 38.88 -7.87
C GLU A 34 13.92 38.35 -6.83
N ASP A 35 12.91 39.15 -6.48
CA ASP A 35 11.83 38.75 -5.57
C ASP A 35 10.95 37.66 -6.18
N VAL A 36 10.65 37.75 -7.48
CA VAL A 36 9.93 36.71 -8.23
C VAL A 36 10.70 35.38 -8.17
N ARG A 37 12.02 35.42 -8.40
CA ARG A 37 12.88 34.23 -8.34
C ARG A 37 12.86 33.61 -6.95
N ALA A 38 13.04 34.42 -5.91
CA ALA A 38 13.03 33.95 -4.52
C ALA A 38 11.68 33.32 -4.14
N LEU A 39 10.58 33.95 -4.54
CA LEU A 39 9.23 33.44 -4.32
C LEU A 39 9.00 32.10 -5.01
N GLN A 40 9.34 32.00 -6.30
CA GLN A 40 9.22 30.76 -7.07
C GLN A 40 10.05 29.63 -6.45
N GLN A 41 11.29 29.92 -6.01
CA GLN A 41 12.14 28.92 -5.37
C GLN A 41 11.56 28.43 -4.04
N ALA A 42 11.03 29.33 -3.20
CA ALA A 42 10.35 28.98 -1.95
C ALA A 42 9.08 28.14 -2.19
N TYR A 43 8.29 28.53 -3.21
CA TYR A 43 7.10 27.80 -3.64
C TYR A 43 7.46 26.39 -4.13
N PHE A 44 8.36 26.26 -5.10
CA PHE A 44 8.74 24.96 -5.66
C PHE A 44 9.37 24.04 -4.62
N THR A 45 10.18 24.58 -3.71
CA THR A 45 10.75 23.80 -2.59
C THR A 45 9.66 23.25 -1.69
N THR A 46 8.65 24.06 -1.37
CA THR A 46 7.51 23.67 -0.54
C THR A 46 6.67 22.59 -1.22
N VAL A 47 6.31 22.81 -2.48
CA VAL A 47 5.49 21.88 -3.26
C VAL A 47 6.21 20.57 -3.51
N ALA A 48 7.47 20.60 -3.95
CA ALA A 48 8.26 19.39 -4.21
C ALA A 48 8.46 18.54 -2.95
N ARG A 49 8.66 19.18 -1.79
CA ARG A 49 8.73 18.47 -0.49
C ARG A 49 7.44 17.72 -0.19
N VAL A 50 6.28 18.32 -0.43
CA VAL A 50 4.99 17.65 -0.21
C VAL A 50 4.79 16.53 -1.24
N LEU A 51 5.03 16.78 -2.53
CA LEU A 51 4.87 15.78 -3.58
C LEU A 51 5.72 14.54 -3.32
N ARG A 52 7.01 14.72 -3.00
CA ARG A 52 7.92 13.61 -2.65
C ARG A 52 7.46 12.85 -1.42
N ARG A 53 6.95 13.55 -0.39
CA ARG A 53 6.39 12.90 0.81
C ARG A 53 5.24 11.97 0.46
N PHE A 54 4.44 12.30 -0.55
CA PHE A 54 3.31 11.48 -1.04
C PHE A 54 3.68 10.56 -2.21
N ASP A 55 4.97 10.26 -2.44
CA ASP A 55 5.45 9.40 -3.53
C ASP A 55 5.06 9.89 -4.93
N GLY A 56 4.84 11.21 -5.08
CA GLY A 56 4.65 11.85 -6.37
C GLY A 56 5.99 12.18 -7.03
N VAL A 57 6.13 11.81 -8.30
CA VAL A 57 7.31 12.15 -9.11
C VAL A 57 7.07 13.50 -9.78
N VAL A 58 7.95 14.47 -9.53
CA VAL A 58 7.86 15.79 -10.18
C VAL A 58 8.42 15.67 -11.58
N GLU A 59 7.58 15.86 -12.60
CA GLU A 59 8.01 15.74 -14.00
C GLU A 59 8.64 17.04 -14.51
N LYS A 60 7.94 18.17 -14.32
CA LYS A 60 8.42 19.47 -14.78
C LYS A 60 7.76 20.64 -14.07
N TYR A 61 8.47 21.76 -14.15
CA TYR A 61 7.99 23.10 -13.84
C TYR A 61 7.66 23.81 -15.16
N VAL A 62 6.48 24.40 -15.27
CA VAL A 62 6.04 25.15 -16.47
C VAL A 62 5.62 26.54 -16.03
N GLY A 63 6.53 27.52 -16.15
CA GLY A 63 6.33 28.82 -15.50
C GLY A 63 6.28 28.62 -13.99
N ASP A 64 5.16 29.01 -13.37
CA ASP A 64 4.86 28.77 -11.95
C ASP A 64 4.03 27.50 -11.68
N ALA A 65 3.64 26.77 -12.72
CA ALA A 65 2.91 25.51 -12.57
C ALA A 65 3.86 24.34 -12.27
N VAL A 66 3.45 23.45 -11.36
CA VAL A 66 4.13 22.19 -11.04
C VAL A 66 3.28 21.03 -11.53
N MET A 67 3.89 20.12 -12.30
CA MET A 67 3.26 18.85 -12.70
C MET A 67 3.91 17.67 -11.99
N ALA A 68 3.08 16.81 -11.40
CA ALA A 68 3.52 15.56 -10.80
C ALA A 68 2.66 14.37 -11.19
N ILE A 69 3.29 13.20 -11.23
CA ILE A 69 2.64 11.93 -11.58
C ILE A 69 2.80 10.93 -10.44
N PHE A 70 1.69 10.28 -10.10
CA PHE A 70 1.60 9.22 -9.12
C PHE A 70 1.26 7.89 -9.83
N GLY A 71 1.94 6.82 -9.46
CA GLY A 71 1.73 5.49 -10.04
C GLY A 71 2.56 5.17 -11.29
N ALA A 72 3.45 6.07 -11.74
CA ALA A 72 4.24 5.89 -12.97
C ALA A 72 5.29 4.77 -12.89
N ARG A 73 6.00 4.62 -11.76
CA ARG A 73 6.98 3.54 -11.53
C ARG A 73 6.39 2.33 -10.82
N ARG A 74 5.70 2.59 -9.71
CA ARG A 74 5.04 1.59 -8.86
C ARG A 74 3.73 2.17 -8.37
N SER A 75 2.72 1.32 -8.32
CA SER A 75 1.37 1.58 -7.84
C SER A 75 1.05 0.52 -6.80
N ASP A 76 0.49 0.95 -5.68
CA ASP A 76 -0.12 0.10 -4.67
C ASP A 76 -1.67 0.17 -4.72
N GLY A 77 -2.21 0.83 -5.75
CA GLY A 77 -3.64 1.07 -5.93
C GLY A 77 -4.19 2.34 -5.27
N PHE A 78 -3.36 3.15 -4.61
CA PHE A 78 -3.79 4.37 -3.89
C PHE A 78 -3.16 5.65 -4.42
N ASP A 79 -2.65 5.65 -5.65
CA ASP A 79 -2.00 6.80 -6.28
C ASP A 79 -2.91 8.03 -6.37
N ALA A 80 -4.18 7.84 -6.72
CA ALA A 80 -5.18 8.91 -6.72
C ALA A 80 -5.41 9.50 -5.33
N TYR A 81 -5.46 8.66 -4.29
CA TYR A 81 -5.58 9.14 -2.91
C TYR A 81 -4.37 9.98 -2.51
N ARG A 82 -3.15 9.50 -2.78
CA ARG A 82 -1.92 10.24 -2.51
C ARG A 82 -1.86 11.55 -3.29
N ALA A 83 -2.25 11.57 -4.56
CA ALA A 83 -2.31 12.79 -5.37
C ALA A 83 -3.26 13.83 -4.75
N VAL A 84 -4.47 13.43 -4.38
CA VAL A 84 -5.45 14.35 -3.77
C VAL A 84 -4.98 14.83 -2.40
N ARG A 85 -4.44 13.94 -1.55
CA ARG A 85 -3.87 14.31 -0.26
C ARG A 85 -2.69 15.28 -0.40
N ALA A 86 -1.82 15.05 -1.38
CA ALA A 86 -0.73 15.97 -1.69
C ALA A 86 -1.27 17.34 -2.08
N GLY A 87 -2.28 17.41 -2.96
CA GLY A 87 -2.94 18.65 -3.34
C GLY A 87 -3.48 19.44 -2.14
N LEU A 88 -4.20 18.76 -1.23
CA LEU A 88 -4.75 19.38 -0.01
C LEU A 88 -3.65 19.86 0.94
N GLU A 89 -2.57 19.09 1.08
CA GLU A 89 -1.44 19.47 1.94
C GLU A 89 -0.62 20.61 1.33
N ILE A 90 -0.47 20.66 0.00
CA ILE A 90 0.14 21.77 -0.74
C ILE A 90 -0.64 23.07 -0.49
N GLN A 91 -1.98 23.03 -0.60
CA GLN A 91 -2.85 24.18 -0.27
C GLN A 91 -2.57 24.69 1.15
N ARG A 92 -2.60 23.81 2.14
CA ARG A 92 -2.33 24.18 3.55
C ARG A 92 -0.92 24.70 3.79
N ALA A 93 0.08 24.10 3.15
CA ALA A 93 1.47 24.48 3.35
C ALA A 93 1.76 25.89 2.80
N VAL A 94 1.09 26.26 1.71
CA VAL A 94 1.25 27.55 1.04
C VAL A 94 0.36 28.63 1.68
N ASP A 95 -0.91 28.34 1.99
CA ASP A 95 -1.84 29.33 2.56
C ASP A 95 -1.46 29.79 3.98
N ARG A 96 -0.75 28.97 4.76
CA ARG A 96 -0.47 29.24 6.18
C ARG A 96 0.63 30.28 6.43
N LYS A 97 1.46 30.62 5.42
CA LYS A 97 2.62 31.49 5.62
C LYS A 97 2.91 32.30 4.35
N PRO A 98 3.21 33.61 4.48
CA PRO A 98 3.87 34.33 3.41
C PRO A 98 5.15 33.60 3.02
N LEU A 99 5.35 33.36 1.74
CA LEU A 99 6.50 32.58 1.26
C LEU A 99 7.79 33.41 1.28
N VAL A 100 7.71 34.69 0.90
CA VAL A 100 8.80 35.66 0.91
C VAL A 100 8.25 37.05 1.22
N ALA A 101 8.94 37.82 2.06
CA ALA A 101 8.72 39.26 2.31
C ALA A 101 7.25 39.71 2.57
N GLY A 102 6.42 38.85 3.15
CA GLY A 102 5.00 39.18 3.41
C GLY A 102 4.04 38.90 2.25
N THR A 103 4.52 38.42 1.10
CA THR A 103 3.69 38.01 -0.04
C THR A 103 3.02 36.68 0.24
N ALA A 104 1.71 36.72 0.47
CA ALA A 104 0.86 35.55 0.50
C ALA A 104 0.42 35.17 -0.92
N VAL A 105 0.54 33.90 -1.27
CA VAL A 105 0.06 33.36 -2.54
C VAL A 105 -1.03 32.34 -2.28
N ARG A 106 -2.01 32.27 -3.18
CA ARG A 106 -2.98 31.19 -3.22
C ARG A 106 -2.71 30.34 -4.45
N ILE A 107 -3.06 29.08 -4.38
CA ILE A 107 -2.85 28.14 -5.48
C ILE A 107 -4.14 27.46 -5.89
N ARG A 108 -4.14 26.91 -7.10
CA ARG A 108 -5.21 26.07 -7.64
C ARG A 108 -4.62 24.72 -7.98
N VAL A 109 -5.33 23.65 -7.65
CA VAL A 109 -4.87 22.28 -7.90
C VAL A 109 -5.91 21.50 -8.70
N GLY A 110 -5.45 20.79 -9.72
CA GLY A 110 -6.25 19.86 -10.52
C GLY A 110 -5.65 18.45 -10.48
N VAL A 111 -6.49 17.44 -10.23
CA VAL A 111 -6.06 16.03 -10.17
C VAL A 111 -6.91 15.15 -11.09
N ALA A 112 -6.27 14.58 -12.11
CA ALA A 112 -6.92 13.65 -13.03
C ALA A 112 -6.29 12.26 -12.99
N THR A 113 -7.12 11.22 -12.95
CA THR A 113 -6.70 9.82 -13.04
C THR A 113 -7.07 9.27 -14.41
N GLY A 114 -6.14 8.59 -15.08
CA GLY A 114 -6.39 8.10 -16.44
C GLY A 114 -5.21 7.40 -17.06
N GLU A 115 -5.42 6.91 -18.28
CA GLU A 115 -4.43 6.11 -19.00
C GLU A 115 -3.34 6.98 -19.65
N VAL A 116 -2.11 6.50 -19.52
CA VAL A 116 -0.89 7.02 -20.16
C VAL A 116 -0.05 5.88 -20.70
N VAL A 117 0.80 6.17 -21.67
CA VAL A 117 2.01 5.38 -21.94
C VAL A 117 3.14 6.00 -21.14
N VAL A 118 3.88 5.20 -20.36
CA VAL A 118 5.06 5.65 -19.61
C VAL A 118 6.32 4.92 -20.06
N ASP A 119 7.43 5.64 -20.08
CA ASP A 119 8.77 5.06 -20.16
C ASP A 119 9.24 4.64 -18.76
N VAL A 120 9.26 3.34 -18.48
CA VAL A 120 9.44 2.79 -17.12
C VAL A 120 10.84 3.05 -16.56
N PRO A 121 11.94 2.85 -17.32
CA PRO A 121 13.29 3.23 -16.89
C PRO A 121 13.43 4.74 -16.62
N GLY A 122 12.88 5.58 -17.51
CA GLY A 122 12.98 7.04 -17.49
C GLY A 122 12.12 7.76 -16.44
N SER A 123 11.24 7.08 -15.72
CA SER A 123 10.22 7.67 -14.82
C SER A 123 10.77 8.35 -13.52
N GLN A 124 11.83 9.15 -13.57
CA GLN A 124 12.55 9.75 -12.42
C GLN A 124 12.22 11.23 -12.21
N ASP A 125 12.46 11.78 -11.00
CA ASP A 125 12.28 13.21 -10.74
C ASP A 125 13.07 14.05 -11.76
N GLY A 126 12.39 15.02 -12.40
CA GLY A 126 12.98 15.92 -13.39
C GLY A 126 13.19 15.33 -14.79
N ALA A 127 12.83 14.07 -15.05
CA ALA A 127 12.83 13.56 -16.42
C ALA A 127 11.65 14.14 -17.21
N HIS A 128 11.91 14.62 -18.42
CA HIS A 128 10.89 15.23 -19.27
C HIS A 128 10.30 14.21 -20.25
N GLY A 129 8.97 14.22 -20.42
CA GLY A 129 8.31 13.36 -21.40
C GLY A 129 8.14 11.92 -20.93
N MET A 130 8.12 11.69 -19.61
CA MET A 130 8.00 10.35 -19.02
C MET A 130 6.65 9.69 -19.29
N ALA A 131 5.62 10.49 -19.56
CA ALA A 131 4.26 10.02 -19.77
C ALA A 131 3.58 10.76 -20.94
N SER A 132 2.80 10.02 -21.72
CA SER A 132 1.95 10.57 -22.79
C SER A 132 0.52 10.08 -22.65
N GLY A 133 -0.44 11.00 -22.57
CA GLY A 133 -1.86 10.67 -22.51
C GLY A 133 -2.78 11.87 -22.27
N ALA A 134 -4.04 11.77 -22.69
CA ALA A 134 -5.04 12.84 -22.57
C ALA A 134 -5.37 13.23 -21.11
N VAL A 135 -5.02 12.39 -20.14
CA VAL A 135 -5.17 12.69 -18.71
C VAL A 135 -4.30 13.87 -18.28
N ILE A 136 -3.12 14.06 -18.87
CA ILE A 136 -2.20 15.16 -18.55
C ILE A 136 -2.88 16.50 -18.86
N THR A 137 -3.40 16.64 -20.09
CA THR A 137 -4.16 17.82 -20.50
C THR A 137 -5.44 18.00 -19.68
N THR A 138 -6.08 16.90 -19.29
CA THR A 138 -7.27 16.95 -18.42
C THR A 138 -6.91 17.53 -17.05
N ALA A 139 -5.81 17.09 -16.41
CA ALA A 139 -5.38 17.62 -15.10
C ALA A 139 -5.04 19.11 -15.15
N ALA A 140 -4.33 19.57 -16.18
CA ALA A 140 -4.04 20.99 -16.38
C ALA A 140 -5.33 21.82 -16.51
N ARG A 141 -6.32 21.32 -17.25
CA ARG A 141 -7.63 21.98 -17.40
C ARG A 141 -8.40 22.02 -16.08
N LEU A 142 -8.41 20.92 -15.30
CA LEU A 142 -9.05 20.89 -13.98
C LEU A 142 -8.46 21.97 -13.06
N GLN A 143 -7.14 22.15 -13.08
CA GLN A 143 -6.46 23.18 -12.30
C GLN A 143 -6.91 24.58 -12.73
N ALA A 144 -6.98 24.87 -14.03
CA ALA A 144 -7.42 26.16 -14.53
C ALA A 144 -8.84 26.53 -14.08
N TYR A 145 -9.75 25.55 -14.02
CA TYR A 145 -11.13 25.71 -13.54
C TYR A 145 -11.29 25.61 -12.02
N ALA A 146 -10.24 25.28 -11.28
CA ALA A 146 -10.33 25.18 -9.83
C ALA A 146 -10.52 26.58 -9.20
N PRO A 147 -11.42 26.72 -8.23
CA PRO A 147 -11.46 27.93 -7.41
C PRO A 147 -10.11 28.17 -6.70
N PRO A 148 -9.73 29.42 -6.41
CA PRO A 148 -8.54 29.71 -5.59
C PRO A 148 -8.61 28.98 -4.24
N GLY A 149 -7.53 28.29 -3.86
CA GLY A 149 -7.47 27.50 -2.62
C GLY A 149 -8.10 26.10 -2.72
N ALA A 150 -8.58 25.68 -3.90
CA ALA A 150 -9.28 24.42 -4.09
C ALA A 150 -8.44 23.33 -4.76
N VAL A 151 -8.85 22.08 -4.56
CA VAL A 151 -8.38 20.90 -5.29
C VAL A 151 -9.57 20.31 -6.07
N VAL A 152 -9.49 20.30 -7.40
CA VAL A 152 -10.57 19.80 -8.28
C VAL A 152 -10.20 18.46 -8.92
N LEU A 153 -11.17 17.56 -8.98
CA LEU A 153 -11.03 16.16 -9.38
C LEU A 153 -11.85 15.85 -10.63
N CYS A 154 -11.34 14.99 -11.51
CA CYS A 154 -12.16 14.33 -12.54
C CYS A 154 -12.97 13.16 -11.97
N ALA A 155 -13.93 12.64 -12.75
CA ALA A 155 -14.78 11.51 -12.37
C ALA A 155 -13.99 10.24 -11.98
N ALA A 156 -12.89 9.95 -12.68
CA ALA A 156 -12.06 8.78 -12.37
C ALA A 156 -11.34 8.96 -11.02
N THR A 157 -10.80 10.14 -10.74
CA THR A 157 -10.21 10.48 -9.43
C THR A 157 -11.27 10.46 -8.33
N HIS A 158 -12.48 10.96 -8.59
CA HIS A 158 -13.58 10.93 -7.61
C HIS A 158 -13.93 9.50 -7.19
N ARG A 159 -14.18 8.61 -8.17
CA ARG A 159 -14.41 7.18 -7.90
C ARG A 159 -13.22 6.53 -7.21
N ALA A 160 -12.01 7.02 -7.49
CA ALA A 160 -10.79 6.50 -6.89
C ALA A 160 -10.65 6.73 -5.40
N THR A 161 -11.18 7.85 -4.92
CA THR A 161 -10.99 8.37 -3.57
C THR A 161 -12.30 8.42 -2.78
N THR A 162 -13.38 7.88 -3.34
CA THR A 162 -14.67 7.73 -2.65
C THR A 162 -14.47 6.94 -1.37
N GLY A 163 -15.02 7.44 -0.25
CA GLY A 163 -14.86 6.86 1.08
C GLY A 163 -13.52 7.17 1.76
N LEU A 164 -12.56 7.77 1.05
CA LEU A 164 -11.25 8.15 1.58
C LEU A 164 -11.09 9.68 1.72
N ILE A 165 -11.76 10.44 0.86
CA ILE A 165 -11.74 11.91 0.81
C ILE A 165 -13.17 12.42 0.73
N GLY A 166 -13.51 13.43 1.54
CA GLY A 166 -14.77 14.15 1.48
C GLY A 166 -14.83 14.95 0.19
N GLN A 167 -15.94 14.86 -0.54
CA GLN A 167 -16.03 15.37 -1.89
C GLN A 167 -17.39 15.97 -2.16
N ARG A 168 -17.41 17.07 -2.93
CA ARG A 168 -18.64 17.74 -3.34
C ARG A 168 -18.65 17.96 -4.84
N ARG A 169 -19.74 17.58 -5.52
CA ARG A 169 -19.89 17.79 -6.96
C ARG A 169 -19.95 19.29 -7.28
N LEU A 170 -19.27 19.70 -8.34
CA LEU A 170 -19.32 21.05 -8.90
C LEU A 170 -20.14 21.04 -10.20
N PRO A 171 -20.64 22.21 -10.65
CA PRO A 171 -21.25 22.33 -11.97
C PRO A 171 -20.30 21.84 -13.07
N PRO A 172 -20.77 21.04 -14.05
CA PRO A 172 -19.94 20.61 -15.17
C PRO A 172 -19.41 21.79 -15.96
N VAL A 173 -18.20 21.68 -16.49
CA VAL A 173 -17.57 22.74 -17.27
C VAL A 173 -17.40 22.32 -18.73
N THR A 174 -17.89 23.16 -19.64
CA THR A 174 -17.63 22.99 -21.07
C THR A 174 -16.21 23.37 -21.39
N VAL A 175 -15.48 22.46 -22.03
CA VAL A 175 -14.07 22.65 -22.35
C VAL A 175 -13.90 22.67 -23.85
N ALA A 176 -13.13 23.64 -24.36
CA ALA A 176 -12.79 23.71 -25.78
C ALA A 176 -12.21 22.38 -26.29
N GLY A 177 -12.79 21.86 -27.38
CA GLY A 177 -12.40 20.60 -28.02
C GLY A 177 -12.98 19.32 -27.38
N LYS A 178 -13.90 19.40 -26.41
CA LYS A 178 -14.68 18.23 -25.94
C LYS A 178 -16.16 18.42 -26.27
N ALA A 179 -16.77 17.38 -26.83
CA ALA A 179 -18.19 17.37 -27.19
C ALA A 179 -19.13 17.39 -25.97
N ALA A 180 -18.70 16.81 -24.85
CA ALA A 180 -19.47 16.76 -23.61
C ALA A 180 -18.79 17.59 -22.50
N PRO A 181 -19.57 18.29 -21.64
CA PRO A 181 -19.06 18.94 -20.44
C PRO A 181 -18.31 17.97 -19.53
N LEU A 182 -17.27 18.46 -18.85
CA LEU A 182 -16.50 17.68 -17.90
C LEU A 182 -17.16 17.77 -16.52
N ASP A 183 -17.53 16.62 -15.94
CA ASP A 183 -17.94 16.55 -14.54
C ASP A 183 -16.74 16.78 -13.60
N LEU A 184 -16.96 17.59 -12.56
CA LEU A 184 -15.95 18.04 -11.62
C LEU A 184 -16.40 17.82 -10.18
N TRP A 185 -15.43 17.55 -9.31
CA TRP A 185 -15.64 17.46 -7.86
C TRP A 185 -14.58 18.28 -7.14
N LEU A 186 -14.99 18.95 -6.08
CA LEU A 186 -14.11 19.58 -5.11
C LEU A 186 -13.69 18.54 -4.07
N ALA A 187 -12.40 18.39 -3.83
CA ALA A 187 -11.89 17.65 -2.68
C ALA A 187 -11.93 18.54 -1.43
N GLU A 188 -12.42 17.99 -0.34
CA GLU A 188 -12.50 18.63 0.97
C GLU A 188 -11.47 17.96 1.90
N GLU A 189 -11.86 17.55 3.09
CA GLU A 189 -10.96 16.92 4.06
C GLU A 189 -10.84 15.40 3.85
N PRO A 190 -9.74 14.77 4.29
CA PRO A 190 -9.66 13.31 4.39
C PRO A 190 -10.78 12.79 5.28
N VAL A 191 -11.45 11.72 4.85
CA VAL A 191 -12.46 11.07 5.71
C VAL A 191 -11.70 10.22 6.72
N PRO A 192 -11.98 10.36 8.04
CA PRO A 192 -11.47 9.42 9.02
C PRO A 192 -11.89 8.02 8.61
N MET A 193 -10.92 7.10 8.51
CA MET A 193 -11.21 5.70 8.20
C MET A 193 -12.01 5.10 9.37
N ALA A 194 -13.33 5.23 9.29
CA ALA A 194 -14.23 4.49 10.14
C ALA A 194 -14.30 3.05 9.60
N PRO A 195 -14.47 2.03 10.47
CA PRO A 195 -14.77 0.69 10.00
C PRO A 195 -16.00 0.80 9.11
N GLU A 196 -15.87 0.54 7.81
CA GLU A 196 -17.05 0.46 6.95
C GLU A 196 -18.02 -0.51 7.62
N PRO A 197 -19.31 -0.17 7.74
CA PRO A 197 -20.26 -1.10 8.31
C PRO A 197 -20.28 -2.31 7.37
N HIS A 198 -19.66 -3.39 7.81
CA HIS A 198 -19.57 -4.63 7.07
C HIS A 198 -20.93 -5.32 7.08
N ARG A 199 -21.87 -4.80 6.28
CA ARG A 199 -23.28 -5.18 6.29
C ARG A 199 -23.56 -6.51 5.59
N ALA A 200 -22.63 -7.01 4.77
CA ALA A 200 -22.75 -8.30 4.11
C ALA A 200 -22.30 -9.43 5.07
N PRO A 201 -23.04 -10.54 5.20
CA PRO A 201 -22.68 -11.63 6.12
C PRO A 201 -21.36 -12.29 5.73
N LEU A 202 -20.60 -12.77 6.72
CA LEU A 202 -19.39 -13.57 6.50
C LEU A 202 -19.75 -14.91 5.84
N VAL A 203 -19.13 -15.22 4.70
CA VAL A 203 -19.37 -16.45 3.92
C VAL A 203 -18.08 -17.24 3.80
N GLY A 204 -18.14 -18.56 3.98
CA GLY A 204 -17.00 -19.46 3.76
C GLY A 204 -15.82 -19.35 4.74
N ARG A 205 -15.97 -18.61 5.85
CA ARG A 205 -14.87 -18.34 6.82
C ARG A 205 -15.11 -18.84 8.24
N ARG A 206 -15.97 -19.84 8.40
CA ARG A 206 -16.36 -20.32 9.75
C ARG A 206 -15.17 -20.93 10.49
N ARG A 207 -14.30 -21.65 9.78
CA ARG A 207 -13.12 -22.31 10.37
C ARG A 207 -12.08 -21.30 10.82
N GLU A 208 -11.73 -20.35 9.95
CA GLU A 208 -10.78 -19.29 10.22
C GLU A 208 -11.26 -18.38 11.36
N LEU A 209 -12.57 -18.07 11.42
CA LEU A 209 -13.15 -17.30 12.52
C LEU A 209 -13.07 -18.08 13.84
N ALA A 210 -13.46 -19.35 13.85
CA ALA A 210 -13.42 -20.18 15.05
C ALA A 210 -12.00 -20.32 15.60
N ASP A 211 -11.03 -20.63 14.72
CA ASP A 211 -9.62 -20.78 15.09
C ASP A 211 -9.04 -19.50 15.73
N ALA A 212 -9.18 -18.35 15.07
CA ALA A 212 -8.73 -17.07 15.61
C ALA A 212 -9.44 -16.72 16.93
N ARG A 213 -10.77 -16.91 17.00
CA ARG A 213 -11.57 -16.60 18.18
C ARG A 213 -11.19 -17.47 19.37
N ASP A 214 -11.02 -18.77 19.17
CA ASP A 214 -10.72 -19.72 20.23
C ASP A 214 -9.30 -19.45 20.78
N ARG A 215 -8.34 -19.10 19.91
CA ARG A 215 -7.00 -18.68 20.32
C ARG A 215 -7.02 -17.42 21.19
N ILE A 216 -7.75 -16.38 20.75
CA ILE A 216 -7.88 -15.12 21.49
C ILE A 216 -8.60 -15.37 22.81
N GLY A 217 -9.73 -16.07 22.79
CA GLY A 217 -10.52 -16.37 23.98
C GLY A 217 -9.71 -17.12 25.03
N ARG A 218 -8.89 -18.10 24.63
CA ARG A 218 -7.99 -18.81 25.55
C ARG A 218 -6.94 -17.89 26.17
N ALA A 219 -6.25 -17.11 25.34
CA ALA A 219 -5.22 -16.17 25.79
C ALA A 219 -5.75 -15.17 26.83
N LEU A 220 -6.96 -14.65 26.59
CA LEU A 220 -7.62 -13.70 27.49
C LEU A 220 -8.07 -14.35 28.81
N ARG A 221 -8.52 -15.61 28.80
CA ARG A 221 -8.88 -16.34 30.04
C ARG A 221 -7.68 -16.69 30.90
N GLU A 222 -6.63 -17.19 30.26
CA GLU A 222 -5.48 -17.78 30.96
C GLU A 222 -4.43 -16.73 31.35
N GLY A 223 -4.60 -15.46 30.96
CA GLY A 223 -3.57 -14.44 31.15
C GLY A 223 -2.30 -14.75 30.37
N SER A 224 -2.43 -15.42 29.23
CA SER A 224 -1.31 -15.82 28.37
C SER A 224 -1.41 -15.06 27.04
N PRO A 225 -0.78 -13.88 26.90
CA PRO A 225 -0.92 -13.07 25.71
C PRO A 225 -0.67 -13.82 24.41
N CYS A 226 -1.48 -13.53 23.40
CA CYS A 226 -1.27 -14.08 22.07
C CYS A 226 -1.21 -13.01 20.98
N TRP A 227 -0.45 -13.30 19.94
CA TRP A 227 -0.45 -12.53 18.70
C TRP A 227 -1.16 -13.34 17.62
N VAL A 228 -2.23 -12.79 17.02
CA VAL A 228 -2.95 -13.41 15.90
C VAL A 228 -2.74 -12.57 14.64
N ALA A 229 -2.23 -13.20 13.59
CA ALA A 229 -1.97 -12.58 12.30
C ALA A 229 -2.93 -13.11 11.24
N LEU A 230 -3.86 -12.27 10.80
CA LEU A 230 -4.79 -12.56 9.71
C LEU A 230 -4.11 -12.17 8.38
N THR A 231 -3.67 -13.17 7.63
CA THR A 231 -2.88 -12.95 6.41
C THR A 231 -3.63 -13.32 5.15
N GLY A 232 -3.45 -12.58 4.07
CA GLY A 232 -4.07 -12.88 2.79
C GLY A 232 -3.90 -11.75 1.76
N PRO A 233 -4.11 -12.04 0.47
CA PRO A 233 -4.15 -11.03 -0.58
C PRO A 233 -5.21 -9.95 -0.33
N VAL A 234 -5.10 -8.82 -1.05
CA VAL A 234 -6.09 -7.74 -1.00
C VAL A 234 -7.46 -8.27 -1.41
N GLY A 235 -8.50 -7.90 -0.65
CA GLY A 235 -9.88 -8.29 -0.93
C GLY A 235 -10.31 -9.66 -0.41
N THR A 236 -9.42 -10.49 0.16
CA THR A 236 -9.80 -11.83 0.65
C THR A 236 -10.70 -11.85 1.89
N GLY A 237 -10.94 -10.67 2.49
CA GLY A 237 -11.84 -10.48 3.63
C GLY A 237 -11.14 -10.37 5.00
N ARG A 238 -9.86 -10.01 5.05
CA ARG A 238 -9.11 -9.82 6.32
C ARG A 238 -9.79 -8.85 7.29
N SER A 239 -10.07 -7.62 6.83
CA SER A 239 -10.79 -6.59 7.61
C SER A 239 -12.17 -7.07 8.05
N ARG A 240 -12.88 -7.79 7.16
CA ARG A 240 -14.18 -8.39 7.47
C ARG A 240 -14.09 -9.44 8.57
N LEU A 241 -13.06 -10.30 8.54
CA LEU A 241 -12.83 -11.32 9.57
C LEU A 241 -12.48 -10.67 10.91
N LEU A 242 -11.62 -9.65 10.91
CA LEU A 242 -11.30 -8.86 12.11
C LEU A 242 -12.56 -8.24 12.73
N HIS A 243 -13.43 -7.66 11.91
CA HIS A 243 -14.70 -7.11 12.38
C HIS A 243 -15.62 -8.19 12.98
N GLU A 244 -15.71 -9.38 12.37
CA GLU A 244 -16.50 -10.47 12.94
C GLU A 244 -15.90 -11.04 14.22
N LEU A 245 -14.57 -11.04 14.38
CA LEU A 245 -13.93 -11.38 15.67
C LEU A 245 -14.35 -10.40 16.77
N ALA A 246 -14.31 -9.10 16.49
CA ALA A 246 -14.77 -8.08 17.44
C ALA A 246 -16.25 -8.24 17.80
N ARG A 247 -17.08 -8.62 16.82
CA ARG A 247 -18.51 -8.85 17.01
C ARG A 247 -18.83 -10.12 17.80
N THR A 248 -18.05 -11.18 17.63
CA THR A 248 -18.33 -12.51 18.18
C THR A 248 -17.61 -12.80 19.50
N LEU A 249 -16.70 -11.92 19.92
CA LEU A 249 -16.01 -11.98 21.21
C LEU A 249 -16.19 -10.67 22.02
N PRO A 250 -17.43 -10.32 22.41
CA PRO A 250 -17.71 -9.12 23.20
C PRO A 250 -17.32 -9.29 24.68
N SER A 251 -17.28 -10.52 25.17
CA SER A 251 -16.91 -10.86 26.55
C SER A 251 -16.22 -12.23 26.60
N VAL A 252 -15.46 -12.44 27.68
CA VAL A 252 -14.82 -13.70 28.04
C VAL A 252 -15.15 -13.96 29.51
N ASP A 253 -15.76 -15.12 29.80
CA ASP A 253 -16.20 -15.54 31.13
C ASP A 253 -16.97 -14.44 31.90
N GLY A 254 -17.92 -13.79 31.21
CA GLY A 254 -18.74 -12.72 31.76
C GLY A 254 -18.06 -11.34 31.84
N THR A 255 -16.74 -11.26 31.62
CA THR A 255 -16.01 -9.99 31.62
C THR A 255 -15.97 -9.40 30.22
N ALA A 256 -16.35 -8.13 30.08
CA ALA A 256 -16.32 -7.43 28.80
C ALA A 256 -14.89 -7.34 28.22
N VAL A 257 -14.74 -7.65 26.93
CA VAL A 257 -13.46 -7.50 26.22
C VAL A 257 -13.38 -6.09 25.66
N ARG A 258 -12.29 -5.38 25.96
CA ARG A 258 -12.01 -4.07 25.39
C ARG A 258 -11.27 -4.20 24.08
N TRP A 259 -11.93 -3.86 22.97
CA TRP A 259 -11.32 -3.79 21.65
C TRP A 259 -10.79 -2.37 21.36
N CYS A 260 -9.48 -2.27 21.15
CA CYS A 260 -8.80 -1.07 20.68
C CYS A 260 -8.37 -1.30 19.23
N VAL A 261 -9.20 -0.87 18.27
CA VAL A 261 -9.00 -1.13 16.84
C VAL A 261 -8.51 0.13 16.14
N ALA A 262 -7.49 -0.01 15.29
CA ALA A 262 -7.09 1.01 14.33
C ALA A 262 -7.00 0.44 12.93
N GLN A 263 -7.19 1.31 11.94
CA GLN A 263 -7.00 0.98 10.54
C GLN A 263 -5.87 1.83 9.98
N CYS A 264 -4.99 1.20 9.20
CA CYS A 264 -3.91 1.90 8.52
C CYS A 264 -4.43 2.54 7.22
N ALA A 265 -4.36 3.87 7.17
CA ALA A 265 -4.64 4.63 5.97
C ALA A 265 -3.61 4.27 4.86
N PRO A 266 -3.98 4.40 3.58
CA PRO A 266 -3.10 4.11 2.46
C PRO A 266 -2.06 5.23 2.21
N HIS A 267 -1.40 5.71 3.27
CA HIS A 267 -0.28 6.64 3.21
C HIS A 267 0.44 6.79 4.59
N PRO A 268 1.79 6.80 4.65
CA PRO A 268 2.55 6.92 5.90
C PRO A 268 2.78 8.35 6.43
N GLY A 269 2.21 9.38 5.80
CA GLY A 269 2.46 10.79 6.15
C GLY A 269 2.23 11.10 7.63
N ASP A 270 1.29 10.41 8.26
CA ASP A 270 1.09 10.40 9.70
C ASP A 270 1.53 9.03 10.24
N ALA A 271 2.85 8.83 10.39
CA ALA A 271 3.47 7.55 10.76
C ALA A 271 2.79 6.86 11.94
N LEU A 272 2.30 7.64 12.91
CA LEU A 272 1.64 7.17 14.13
C LEU A 272 0.12 7.42 14.14
N ALA A 273 -0.49 7.78 13.01
CA ALA A 273 -1.94 7.99 12.90
C ALA A 273 -2.78 6.79 13.38
N PRO A 274 -2.42 5.52 13.11
CA PRO A 274 -3.18 4.38 13.64
C PRO A 274 -3.22 4.39 15.17
N VAL A 275 -2.11 4.72 15.83
CA VAL A 275 -2.05 4.79 17.29
C VAL A 275 -2.86 5.98 17.81
N ALA A 276 -2.74 7.15 17.17
CA ALA A 276 -3.56 8.30 17.50
C ALA A 276 -5.07 8.02 17.33
N ALA A 277 -5.47 7.27 16.30
CA ALA A 277 -6.85 6.85 16.09
C ALA A 277 -7.36 5.95 17.23
N MET A 278 -6.54 5.02 17.74
CA MET A 278 -6.91 4.23 18.93
C MET A 278 -7.18 5.12 20.15
N VAL A 279 -6.29 6.10 20.39
CA VAL A 279 -6.41 7.04 21.50
C VAL A 279 -7.68 7.86 21.36
N ARG A 280 -7.98 8.39 20.16
CA ARG A 280 -9.21 9.16 19.89
C ARG A 280 -10.45 8.32 20.14
N ALA A 281 -10.50 7.11 19.58
CA ALA A 281 -11.62 6.21 19.75
C ALA A 281 -11.84 5.83 21.22
N TYR A 282 -10.76 5.59 21.97
CA TYR A 282 -10.83 5.24 23.38
C TYR A 282 -11.30 6.40 24.26
N ALA A 283 -10.74 7.61 24.06
CA ALA A 283 -11.06 8.79 24.86
C ALA A 283 -12.30 9.54 24.34
N GLY A 284 -12.92 9.08 23.25
CA GLY A 284 -14.06 9.74 22.61
C GLY A 284 -13.72 11.12 22.05
N VAL A 285 -12.46 11.38 21.66
CA VAL A 285 -12.01 12.67 21.13
C VAL A 285 -12.35 12.80 19.65
N ARG A 286 -12.92 13.93 19.25
CA ARG A 286 -13.18 14.28 17.84
C ARG A 286 -12.05 15.13 17.28
N GLU A 287 -11.88 15.12 15.96
CA GLU A 287 -10.86 15.94 15.30
C GLU A 287 -11.14 17.45 15.41
N THR A 288 -12.41 17.83 15.62
CA THR A 288 -12.86 19.21 15.80
C THR A 288 -12.75 19.72 17.24
N ASP A 289 -12.40 18.86 18.20
CA ASP A 289 -12.35 19.22 19.61
C ASP A 289 -11.19 20.20 19.86
N GLN A 290 -11.45 21.23 20.69
CA GLN A 290 -10.42 22.21 21.05
C GLN A 290 -9.35 21.58 21.97
N PRO A 291 -8.09 22.06 21.95
CA PRO A 291 -7.00 21.45 22.73
C PRO A 291 -7.28 21.30 24.23
N ALA A 292 -8.04 22.21 24.83
CA ALA A 292 -8.45 22.12 26.23
C ALA A 292 -9.43 20.97 26.46
N GLU A 293 -10.42 20.81 25.58
CA GLU A 293 -11.40 19.73 25.63
C GLU A 293 -10.75 18.36 25.43
N VAL A 294 -9.80 18.26 24.49
CA VAL A 294 -9.00 17.05 24.27
C VAL A 294 -8.30 16.62 25.56
N ARG A 295 -7.65 17.55 26.28
CA ARG A 295 -6.96 17.24 27.54
C ARG A 295 -7.94 16.78 28.62
N THR A 296 -9.10 17.42 28.74
CA THR A 296 -10.14 17.03 29.70
C THR A 296 -10.64 15.62 29.42
N ARG A 297 -11.03 15.32 28.18
CA ARG A 297 -11.49 13.98 27.78
C ARG A 297 -10.44 12.90 28.02
N LEU A 298 -9.17 13.18 27.70
CA LEU A 298 -8.05 12.29 28.01
C LEU A 298 -7.91 12.07 29.52
N ALA A 299 -7.91 13.13 30.33
CA ALA A 299 -7.78 12.99 31.78
C ALA A 299 -8.91 12.14 32.38
N THR A 300 -10.15 12.35 31.93
CA THR A 300 -11.32 11.56 32.35
C THR A 300 -11.20 10.09 31.92
N ALA A 301 -10.84 9.82 30.66
CA ALA A 301 -10.76 8.46 30.13
C ALA A 301 -9.62 7.63 30.74
N LEU A 302 -8.58 8.30 31.24
CA LEU A 302 -7.38 7.68 31.82
C LEU A 302 -7.41 7.59 33.36
N ALA A 303 -8.42 8.18 33.99
CA ALA A 303 -8.57 8.15 35.44
C ALA A 303 -8.64 6.70 35.96
N GLY A 304 -7.80 6.36 36.94
CA GLY A 304 -7.75 5.02 37.55
C GLY A 304 -7.00 3.94 36.73
N LEU A 305 -6.48 4.28 35.55
CA LEU A 305 -5.65 3.38 34.72
C LEU A 305 -4.15 3.61 34.91
N LEU A 306 -3.78 4.84 35.30
CA LEU A 306 -2.41 5.23 35.59
C LEU A 306 -2.32 5.76 37.03
N PRO A 307 -1.16 5.64 37.70
CA PRO A 307 -0.92 6.31 38.97
C PRO A 307 -1.13 7.82 38.85
N ALA A 308 -1.75 8.46 39.85
CA ALA A 308 -2.11 9.89 39.81
C ALA A 308 -0.91 10.81 39.44
N ARG A 309 0.28 10.49 39.94
CA ARG A 309 1.54 11.22 39.62
C ARG A 309 1.95 11.17 38.14
N ARG A 310 1.48 10.18 37.37
CA ARG A 310 1.80 10.00 35.94
C ARG A 310 0.70 10.49 35.01
N LEU A 311 -0.49 10.76 35.53
CA LEU A 311 -1.64 11.15 34.70
C LEU A 311 -1.41 12.48 33.94
N PRO A 312 -0.90 13.57 34.55
CA PRO A 312 -0.69 14.82 33.82
C PRO A 312 0.31 14.70 32.67
N SER A 313 1.42 13.98 32.88
CA SER A 313 2.43 13.77 31.84
C SER A 313 1.92 12.88 30.70
N ALA A 314 1.15 11.84 31.01
CA ALA A 314 0.51 10.99 30.02
C ALA A 314 -0.51 11.78 29.17
N VAL A 315 -1.36 12.60 29.79
CA VAL A 315 -2.33 13.46 29.08
C VAL A 315 -1.61 14.44 28.16
N ARG A 316 -0.52 15.07 28.62
CA ARG A 316 0.30 15.96 27.79
C ARG A 316 0.89 15.24 26.57
N ALA A 317 1.48 14.07 26.79
CA ALA A 317 2.11 13.28 25.74
C ALA A 317 1.09 12.78 24.70
N LEU A 318 -0.05 12.27 25.15
CA LEU A 318 -1.13 11.81 24.28
C LEU A 318 -1.76 12.96 23.48
N ALA A 319 -1.99 14.13 24.10
CA ALA A 319 -2.46 15.32 23.38
C ALA A 319 -1.45 15.77 22.31
N GLY A 320 -0.15 15.63 22.57
CA GLY A 320 0.91 15.84 21.59
C GLY A 320 0.80 14.90 20.39
N LEU A 321 0.66 13.59 20.63
CA LEU A 321 0.43 12.58 19.60
C LEU A 321 -0.83 12.85 18.78
N LEU A 322 -1.95 13.22 19.42
CA LEU A 322 -3.20 13.53 18.74
C LEU A 322 -3.12 14.78 17.86
N ARG A 323 -2.24 15.73 18.20
CA ARG A 323 -2.04 16.96 17.42
C ARG A 323 -1.13 16.73 16.22
N THR A 324 -0.04 15.96 16.40
CA THR A 324 0.94 15.67 15.35
C THR A 324 1.35 14.19 15.43
N PRO A 325 0.60 13.29 14.77
CA PRO A 325 0.86 11.85 14.78
C PRO A 325 1.97 11.43 13.78
N ASP A 326 3.10 12.12 13.83
CA ASP A 326 4.25 11.94 12.95
C ASP A 326 5.35 11.10 13.60
N GLY A 327 6.56 11.09 13.04
CA GLY A 327 7.71 10.39 13.61
C GLY A 327 8.49 11.19 14.68
N SER A 328 7.94 12.28 15.21
CA SER A 328 8.65 13.17 16.15
C SER A 328 8.84 12.53 17.53
N PRO A 329 9.84 13.00 18.32
CA PRO A 329 10.02 12.56 19.71
C PRO A 329 8.77 12.77 20.58
N ALA A 330 8.05 13.87 20.37
CA ALA A 330 6.81 14.17 21.08
C ALA A 330 5.69 13.16 20.77
N ALA A 331 5.57 12.73 19.52
CA ALA A 331 4.63 11.67 19.14
C ALA A 331 5.04 10.31 19.74
N ALA A 332 6.34 10.01 19.78
CA ALA A 332 6.87 8.80 20.40
C ALA A 332 6.64 8.73 21.93
N GLU A 333 6.75 9.86 22.64
CA GLU A 333 6.32 9.97 24.06
C GLU A 333 4.84 9.59 24.21
N GLY A 334 3.98 10.09 23.32
CA GLY A 334 2.56 9.77 23.33
C GLY A 334 2.27 8.29 23.06
N VAL A 335 2.99 7.66 22.13
CA VAL A 335 2.89 6.21 21.87
C VAL A 335 3.30 5.40 23.09
N THR A 336 4.39 5.79 23.76
CA THR A 336 4.85 5.15 24.98
C THR A 336 3.81 5.28 26.10
N ALA A 337 3.24 6.47 26.27
CA ALA A 337 2.17 6.70 27.23
C ALA A 337 0.94 5.83 26.92
N TRP A 338 0.55 5.72 25.65
CA TRP A 338 -0.56 4.85 25.23
C TRP A 338 -0.29 3.37 25.53
N GLY A 339 0.93 2.89 25.30
CA GLY A 339 1.32 1.52 25.66
C GLY A 339 1.13 1.23 27.15
N GLN A 340 1.50 2.18 28.03
CA GLN A 340 1.26 2.04 29.47
C GLN A 340 -0.23 2.03 29.83
N VAL A 341 -1.05 2.82 29.13
CA VAL A 341 -2.52 2.81 29.30
C VAL A 341 -3.10 1.46 28.90
N LEU A 342 -2.70 0.89 27.76
CA LEU A 342 -3.16 -0.43 27.32
C LEU A 342 -2.78 -1.54 28.32
N LEU A 343 -1.56 -1.50 28.86
CA LEU A 343 -1.11 -2.45 29.89
C LEU A 343 -1.88 -2.27 31.20
N GLY A 344 -2.16 -1.02 31.62
CA GLY A 344 -2.99 -0.73 32.79
C GLY A 344 -4.45 -1.16 32.62
N LEU A 345 -4.99 -1.04 31.40
CA LEU A 345 -6.30 -1.59 31.04
C LEU A 345 -6.31 -3.12 31.10
N ALA A 346 -5.30 -3.77 30.53
CA ALA A 346 -5.19 -5.22 30.51
C ALA A 346 -5.05 -5.82 31.92
N ALA A 347 -4.44 -5.09 32.87
CA ALA A 347 -4.40 -5.49 34.27
C ALA A 347 -5.77 -5.48 34.97
N ARG A 348 -6.80 -4.86 34.38
CA ARG A 348 -8.15 -4.72 34.96
C ARG A 348 -9.23 -5.50 34.23
N GLN A 349 -9.06 -5.74 32.94
CA GLN A 349 -10.03 -6.44 32.09
C GLN A 349 -9.33 -7.00 30.84
N PRO A 350 -9.91 -7.98 30.14
CA PRO A 350 -9.40 -8.47 28.86
C PRO A 350 -9.30 -7.37 27.80
N VAL A 351 -8.17 -7.27 27.12
CA VAL A 351 -7.91 -6.25 26.07
C VAL A 351 -7.49 -6.91 24.77
N VAL A 352 -8.09 -6.50 23.66
CA VAL A 352 -7.64 -6.81 22.31
C VAL A 352 -7.16 -5.54 21.62
N VAL A 353 -5.88 -5.51 21.24
CA VAL A 353 -5.29 -4.43 20.46
C VAL A 353 -5.24 -4.89 19.00
N ALA A 354 -6.00 -4.25 18.11
CA ALA A 354 -6.11 -4.66 16.73
C ALA A 354 -5.66 -3.60 15.74
N VAL A 355 -4.84 -3.98 14.75
CA VAL A 355 -4.45 -3.09 13.64
C VAL A 355 -4.75 -3.75 12.31
N ASP A 356 -5.66 -3.12 11.55
CA ASP A 356 -6.05 -3.54 10.21
C ASP A 356 -5.14 -2.92 9.15
N ASP A 357 -4.80 -3.72 8.15
CA ASP A 357 -3.86 -3.41 7.06
C ASP A 357 -2.49 -2.90 7.57
N LEU A 358 -1.95 -3.55 8.61
CA LEU A 358 -0.68 -3.19 9.25
C LEU A 358 0.49 -3.15 8.23
N ASP A 359 0.39 -3.88 7.12
CA ASP A 359 1.35 -3.83 6.01
C ASP A 359 1.44 -2.46 5.30
N ARG A 360 0.55 -1.52 5.62
CA ARG A 360 0.59 -0.11 5.16
C ARG A 360 1.11 0.86 6.22
N ALA A 361 1.33 0.40 7.46
CA ALA A 361 1.78 1.25 8.56
C ALA A 361 3.27 1.56 8.47
N ASP A 362 3.69 2.65 9.10
CA ASP A 362 5.09 2.87 9.45
C ASP A 362 5.56 1.76 10.42
N LEU A 363 6.84 1.36 10.31
CA LEU A 363 7.43 0.32 11.17
C LEU A 363 7.29 0.63 12.67
N ARG A 364 7.25 1.92 13.05
CA ARG A 364 7.02 2.33 14.44
C ARG A 364 5.72 1.81 15.04
N VAL A 365 4.68 1.60 14.23
CA VAL A 365 3.42 0.99 14.69
C VAL A 365 3.62 -0.48 15.02
N ALA A 366 4.37 -1.21 14.18
CA ALA A 366 4.72 -2.60 14.43
C ALA A 366 5.58 -2.74 15.71
N ASP A 367 6.56 -1.86 15.88
CA ASP A 367 7.44 -1.81 17.04
C ASP A 367 6.67 -1.56 18.33
N PHE A 368 5.75 -0.60 18.31
CA PHE A 368 4.83 -0.32 19.40
C PHE A 368 4.02 -1.56 19.81
N LEU A 369 3.40 -2.26 18.85
CA LEU A 369 2.64 -3.47 19.13
C LEU A 369 3.52 -4.57 19.73
N ARG A 370 4.75 -4.75 19.23
CA ARG A 370 5.71 -5.73 19.76
C ARG A 370 6.12 -5.40 21.20
N GLN A 371 6.35 -4.13 21.51
CA GLN A 371 6.69 -3.67 22.87
C GLN A 371 5.55 -3.92 23.87
N VAL A 372 4.31 -3.57 23.49
CA VAL A 372 3.12 -3.84 24.31
C VAL A 372 2.94 -5.34 24.50
N PHE A 373 3.04 -6.13 23.44
CA PHE A 373 2.91 -7.58 23.50
C PHE A 373 3.99 -8.23 24.37
N GLY A 374 5.26 -7.81 24.22
CA GLY A 374 6.37 -8.30 25.04
C GLY A 374 6.13 -8.02 26.52
N THR A 375 5.84 -6.77 26.87
CA THR A 375 5.59 -6.38 28.27
C THR A 375 4.36 -7.07 28.86
N ALA A 376 3.31 -7.29 28.06
CA ALA A 376 2.15 -8.05 28.49
C ALA A 376 2.50 -9.53 28.75
N THR A 377 3.37 -10.11 27.91
CA THR A 377 3.84 -11.50 28.06
C THR A 377 4.58 -11.66 29.37
N ASP A 378 5.53 -10.75 29.65
CA ASP A 378 6.35 -10.79 30.86
C ASP A 378 5.52 -10.66 32.15
N ARG A 379 4.34 -10.03 32.06
CA ARG A 379 3.43 -9.79 33.18
C ARG A 379 2.24 -10.74 33.25
N GLY A 380 2.08 -11.66 32.30
CA GLY A 380 0.92 -12.56 32.24
C GLY A 380 -0.43 -11.83 32.15
N LEU A 381 -0.52 -10.79 31.32
CA LEU A 381 -1.76 -10.00 31.20
C LEU A 381 -2.76 -10.64 30.23
N PRO A 382 -4.09 -10.48 30.43
CA PRO A 382 -5.12 -10.91 29.48
C PRO A 382 -5.17 -9.96 28.27
N LEU A 383 -4.15 -10.02 27.41
CA LEU A 383 -4.00 -9.15 26.24
C LEU A 383 -3.80 -9.97 24.97
N ALA A 384 -4.55 -9.67 23.91
CA ALA A 384 -4.29 -10.20 22.58
C ALA A 384 -3.94 -9.07 21.60
N VAL A 385 -2.98 -9.33 20.71
CA VAL A 385 -2.70 -8.47 19.56
C VAL A 385 -3.24 -9.14 18.30
N VAL A 386 -4.06 -8.44 17.52
CA VAL A 386 -4.61 -8.94 16.26
C VAL A 386 -4.20 -8.03 15.12
N VAL A 387 -3.52 -8.55 14.12
CA VAL A 387 -3.06 -7.74 12.99
C VAL A 387 -3.53 -8.34 11.69
N THR A 388 -3.85 -7.50 10.72
CA THR A 388 -4.07 -7.96 9.35
C THR A 388 -2.95 -7.46 8.45
N HIS A 389 -2.41 -8.34 7.60
CA HIS A 389 -1.28 -7.97 6.75
C HIS A 389 -1.17 -8.87 5.50
N ARG A 390 -0.44 -8.41 4.48
CA ARG A 390 -0.19 -9.18 3.25
C ARG A 390 0.86 -10.28 3.52
N PRO A 391 0.86 -11.42 2.81
CA PRO A 391 1.73 -12.56 3.12
C PRO A 391 3.24 -12.25 3.19
N ARG A 392 3.72 -11.26 2.43
CA ARG A 392 5.14 -10.86 2.40
C ARG A 392 5.62 -10.00 3.59
N TRP A 393 4.74 -9.76 4.55
CA TRP A 393 5.01 -8.86 5.70
C TRP A 393 5.33 -9.65 6.98
N ALA A 394 5.76 -10.91 6.86
CA ALA A 394 5.91 -11.83 8.00
C ALA A 394 7.17 -11.59 8.84
N ASP A 395 8.20 -10.93 8.31
CA ASP A 395 9.52 -10.79 8.95
C ASP A 395 9.55 -9.70 10.03
N VAL A 396 8.63 -8.75 9.97
CA VAL A 396 8.46 -7.65 10.95
C VAL A 396 7.53 -8.00 12.11
N LEU A 397 6.96 -9.20 12.08
CA LEU A 397 6.10 -9.74 13.14
C LEU A 397 6.91 -10.54 14.16
N PRO A 398 6.37 -10.80 15.38
CA PRO A 398 6.98 -11.75 16.30
C PRO A 398 7.26 -13.10 15.63
N GLY A 399 8.34 -13.78 16.03
CA GLY A 399 8.71 -15.08 15.46
C GLY A 399 7.59 -16.12 15.52
N PRO A 400 7.61 -17.16 14.67
CA PRO A 400 6.51 -18.11 14.50
C PRO A 400 6.06 -18.80 15.79
N GLY A 401 6.94 -19.03 16.77
CA GLY A 401 6.56 -19.58 18.08
C GLY A 401 5.77 -18.63 18.99
N ARG A 402 5.73 -17.33 18.67
CA ARG A 402 5.03 -16.28 19.44
C ARG A 402 3.82 -15.70 18.72
N ARG A 403 3.47 -16.22 17.53
CA ARG A 403 2.29 -15.79 16.75
C ARG A 403 1.48 -16.97 16.22
N HIS A 404 0.18 -16.78 16.11
CA HIS A 404 -0.75 -17.67 15.42
C HIS A 404 -1.14 -17.04 14.10
N THR A 405 -0.93 -17.75 12.98
CA THR A 405 -1.22 -17.21 11.64
C THR A 405 -2.46 -17.87 11.05
N VAL A 406 -3.46 -17.06 10.71
CA VAL A 406 -4.67 -17.50 10.02
C VAL A 406 -4.62 -17.00 8.58
N ALA A 407 -4.39 -17.90 7.64
CA ALA A 407 -4.27 -17.59 6.22
C ALA A 407 -5.62 -17.62 5.50
N LEU A 408 -5.95 -16.53 4.82
CA LEU A 408 -7.18 -16.32 4.05
C LEU A 408 -6.88 -16.48 2.56
N GLY A 409 -7.12 -17.68 2.03
CA GLY A 409 -7.10 -17.98 0.60
C GLY A 409 -8.38 -17.56 -0.14
N PRO A 410 -8.50 -17.74 -1.46
CA PRO A 410 -9.75 -17.50 -2.18
C PRO A 410 -10.89 -18.41 -1.65
N LEU A 411 -12.13 -17.92 -1.72
CA LEU A 411 -13.31 -18.73 -1.41
C LEU A 411 -13.52 -19.80 -2.49
N GLY A 412 -14.04 -20.96 -2.08
CA GLY A 412 -14.49 -21.97 -3.03
C GLY A 412 -15.67 -21.48 -3.87
N ALA A 413 -15.89 -22.10 -5.03
CA ALA A 413 -16.94 -21.70 -5.98
C ALA A 413 -18.35 -21.64 -5.35
N VAL A 414 -18.69 -22.60 -4.48
CA VAL A 414 -19.99 -22.63 -3.78
C VAL A 414 -20.17 -21.42 -2.87
N ASP A 415 -19.15 -21.10 -2.07
CA ASP A 415 -19.19 -19.95 -1.14
C ASP A 415 -19.15 -18.62 -1.90
N THR A 416 -18.43 -18.55 -3.00
CA THR A 416 -18.39 -17.38 -3.88
C THR A 416 -19.75 -17.13 -4.51
N GLY A 417 -20.40 -18.19 -5.02
CA GLY A 417 -21.76 -18.11 -5.54
C GLY A 417 -22.76 -17.68 -4.47
N ARG A 418 -22.64 -18.19 -3.24
CA ARG A 418 -23.47 -17.78 -2.10
C ARG A 418 -23.27 -16.31 -1.74
N LEU A 419 -22.02 -15.83 -1.74
CA LEU A 419 -21.69 -14.43 -1.49
C LEU A 419 -22.32 -13.53 -2.57
N LEU A 420 -22.10 -13.85 -3.85
CA LEU A 420 -22.66 -13.11 -4.98
C LEU A 420 -24.18 -13.01 -4.91
N ARG A 421 -24.89 -14.12 -4.66
CA ARG A 421 -26.35 -14.09 -4.48
C ARG A 421 -26.79 -13.12 -3.40
N ARG A 422 -26.11 -13.13 -2.25
CA ARG A 422 -26.46 -12.24 -1.12
C ARG A 422 -26.20 -10.77 -1.43
N LEU A 423 -25.08 -10.48 -2.10
CA LEU A 423 -24.75 -9.12 -2.53
C LEU A 423 -25.75 -8.61 -3.57
N LEU A 424 -26.10 -9.43 -4.57
CA LEU A 424 -27.08 -9.11 -5.60
C LEU A 424 -28.49 -8.88 -5.03
N VAL A 425 -28.96 -9.76 -4.14
CA VAL A 425 -30.27 -9.60 -3.47
C VAL A 425 -30.30 -8.29 -2.67
N ARG A 426 -29.22 -7.99 -1.92
CA ARG A 426 -29.12 -6.75 -1.15
C ARG A 426 -29.13 -5.50 -2.04
N ALA A 427 -28.60 -5.61 -3.26
CA ALA A 427 -28.59 -4.54 -4.24
C ALA A 427 -29.85 -4.50 -5.12
N GLY A 428 -30.89 -5.29 -4.82
CA GLY A 428 -32.14 -5.32 -5.59
C GLY A 428 -32.04 -6.03 -6.94
N GLN A 429 -30.97 -6.80 -7.18
CA GLN A 429 -30.64 -7.45 -8.45
C GLN A 429 -30.71 -8.98 -8.37
N ALA A 430 -31.75 -9.53 -7.73
CA ALA A 430 -31.87 -10.97 -7.47
C ALA A 430 -31.95 -11.84 -8.75
N GLY A 431 -32.39 -11.27 -9.88
CA GLY A 431 -32.48 -11.96 -11.18
C GLY A 431 -31.14 -12.11 -11.91
N THR A 432 -30.08 -11.46 -11.44
CA THR A 432 -28.76 -11.50 -12.08
C THR A 432 -28.11 -12.88 -11.99
N ARG A 433 -27.61 -13.37 -13.14
CA ARG A 433 -26.96 -14.67 -13.29
C ARG A 433 -25.58 -14.72 -12.64
N VAL A 434 -25.52 -15.39 -11.48
CA VAL A 434 -24.28 -15.58 -10.68
C VAL A 434 -23.19 -16.31 -11.47
N ASP A 435 -23.57 -17.24 -12.35
CA ASP A 435 -22.67 -18.01 -13.22
C ASP A 435 -21.80 -17.13 -14.12
N ARG A 436 -22.29 -15.93 -14.51
CA ARG A 436 -21.53 -14.97 -15.31
C ARG A 436 -20.47 -14.22 -14.50
N LEU A 437 -20.75 -13.93 -13.23
CA LEU A 437 -19.84 -13.19 -12.35
C LEU A 437 -18.79 -14.11 -11.69
N LEU A 438 -19.14 -15.37 -11.44
CA LEU A 438 -18.28 -16.34 -10.77
C LEU A 438 -16.84 -16.42 -11.35
N PRO A 439 -16.63 -16.56 -12.69
CA PRO A 439 -15.28 -16.64 -13.25
C PRO A 439 -14.49 -15.32 -13.16
N LEU A 440 -15.18 -14.17 -13.08
CA LEU A 440 -14.55 -12.85 -12.99
C LEU A 440 -14.01 -12.56 -11.58
N VAL A 441 -14.65 -13.14 -10.57
CA VAL A 441 -14.35 -12.89 -9.15
C VAL A 441 -13.17 -13.73 -8.64
N GLY A 442 -12.93 -14.91 -9.21
CA GLY A 442 -11.81 -15.78 -8.82
C GLY A 442 -11.80 -16.15 -7.33
N GLY A 443 -12.97 -16.20 -6.70
CA GLY A 443 -13.10 -16.47 -5.26
C GLY A 443 -12.70 -15.33 -4.32
N ASN A 444 -12.43 -14.12 -4.84
CA ASN A 444 -12.07 -12.96 -4.03
C ASN A 444 -13.32 -12.15 -3.61
N PRO A 445 -13.69 -12.09 -2.31
CA PRO A 445 -14.85 -11.34 -1.84
C PRO A 445 -14.85 -9.86 -2.24
N GLY A 446 -13.68 -9.19 -2.23
CA GLY A 446 -13.55 -7.82 -2.68
C GLY A 446 -13.89 -7.64 -4.16
N TYR A 447 -13.53 -8.62 -5.01
CA TYR A 447 -13.88 -8.60 -6.43
C TYR A 447 -15.39 -8.86 -6.61
N ALA A 448 -15.99 -9.73 -5.79
CA ALA A 448 -17.43 -9.95 -5.78
C ALA A 448 -18.19 -8.64 -5.50
N THR A 449 -17.80 -7.91 -4.47
CA THR A 449 -18.38 -6.60 -4.15
C THR A 449 -18.21 -5.62 -5.30
N ALA A 450 -17.01 -5.52 -5.87
CA ALA A 450 -16.71 -4.59 -6.95
C ALA A 450 -17.52 -4.86 -8.23
N TYR A 451 -17.67 -6.12 -8.63
CA TYR A 451 -18.48 -6.48 -9.80
C TYR A 451 -19.98 -6.31 -9.55
N VAL A 452 -20.47 -6.56 -8.34
CA VAL A 452 -21.87 -6.28 -7.99
C VAL A 452 -22.14 -4.78 -8.05
N GLN A 453 -21.28 -3.96 -7.44
CA GLN A 453 -21.37 -2.49 -7.53
C GLN A 453 -21.35 -2.00 -8.97
N LEU A 454 -20.48 -2.59 -9.81
CA LEU A 454 -20.39 -2.24 -11.22
C LEU A 454 -21.72 -2.45 -11.96
N VAL A 455 -22.39 -3.60 -11.79
CA VAL A 455 -23.65 -3.88 -12.47
C VAL A 455 -24.84 -3.10 -11.86
N THR A 456 -24.78 -2.76 -10.57
CA THR A 456 -25.89 -2.05 -9.90
C THR A 456 -25.82 -0.53 -10.08
N GLU A 457 -24.64 0.06 -9.95
CA GLU A 457 -24.45 1.51 -10.00
C GLU A 457 -23.96 2.00 -11.37
N GLY A 458 -23.26 1.13 -12.12
CA GLY A 458 -22.73 1.46 -13.44
C GLY A 458 -23.73 1.28 -14.59
N GLY A 459 -24.92 0.73 -14.32
CA GLY A 459 -25.96 0.48 -15.33
C GLY A 459 -25.56 -0.54 -16.40
N TYR A 460 -24.53 -1.35 -16.13
CA TYR A 460 -24.07 -2.38 -17.06
C TYR A 460 -25.00 -3.59 -17.01
N ASP A 461 -25.38 -4.09 -18.19
CA ASP A 461 -26.14 -5.32 -18.31
C ASP A 461 -25.32 -6.49 -17.70
N PRO A 462 -25.80 -7.14 -16.63
CA PRO A 462 -25.13 -8.30 -16.05
C PRO A 462 -25.06 -9.51 -16.99
N ALA A 463 -25.87 -9.52 -18.06
CA ALA A 463 -25.81 -10.54 -19.11
C ALA A 463 -24.74 -10.24 -20.19
N ALA A 464 -24.11 -9.06 -20.15
CA ALA A 464 -23.05 -8.71 -21.09
C ALA A 464 -21.88 -9.70 -20.98
N THR A 465 -21.37 -10.13 -22.14
CA THR A 465 -20.28 -11.12 -22.21
C THR A 465 -18.92 -10.52 -21.83
N ASP A 466 -18.75 -9.21 -22.00
CA ASP A 466 -17.53 -8.49 -21.62
C ASP A 466 -17.87 -7.31 -20.68
N LEU A 467 -18.06 -7.62 -19.39
CA LEU A 467 -18.19 -6.59 -18.38
C LEU A 467 -16.87 -5.83 -18.24
N PRO A 468 -16.88 -4.49 -18.09
CA PRO A 468 -15.65 -3.75 -17.84
C PRO A 468 -15.00 -4.18 -16.53
N LEU A 469 -13.69 -3.99 -16.43
CA LEU A 469 -12.95 -4.32 -15.21
C LEU A 469 -13.19 -3.23 -14.16
N PRO A 470 -13.75 -3.55 -12.97
CA PRO A 470 -13.94 -2.56 -11.92
C PRO A 470 -12.61 -1.93 -11.50
N GLU A 471 -12.66 -0.64 -11.18
CA GLU A 471 -11.50 0.17 -10.80
C GLU A 471 -10.70 -0.45 -9.64
N THR A 472 -11.39 -0.92 -8.59
CA THR A 472 -10.77 -1.54 -7.40
C THR A 472 -10.09 -2.87 -7.73
N VAL A 473 -10.68 -3.66 -8.62
CA VAL A 473 -10.10 -4.92 -9.10
C VAL A 473 -8.84 -4.63 -9.92
N ARG A 474 -8.92 -3.71 -10.88
CA ARG A 474 -7.76 -3.30 -11.69
C ARG A 474 -6.61 -2.85 -10.80
N ARG A 475 -6.84 -1.94 -9.86
CA ARG A 475 -5.82 -1.45 -8.92
C ARG A 475 -5.17 -2.56 -8.13
N SER A 476 -5.98 -3.48 -7.61
CA SER A 476 -5.49 -4.63 -6.85
C SER A 476 -4.57 -5.53 -7.69
N VAL A 477 -4.90 -5.73 -8.97
CA VAL A 477 -4.10 -6.53 -9.90
C VAL A 477 -2.86 -5.77 -10.38
N GLU A 478 -2.97 -4.47 -10.68
CA GLU A 478 -1.84 -3.62 -11.05
C GLU A 478 -0.79 -3.57 -9.93
N ALA A 479 -1.23 -3.44 -8.68
CA ALA A 479 -0.34 -3.49 -7.53
C ALA A 479 0.38 -4.83 -7.39
N ARG A 480 -0.26 -5.95 -7.75
CA ARG A 480 0.39 -7.27 -7.78
C ARG A 480 1.44 -7.38 -8.88
N LEU A 481 1.19 -6.81 -10.06
CA LEU A 481 2.16 -6.79 -11.17
C LEU A 481 3.41 -5.96 -10.85
N ASP A 482 3.26 -4.89 -10.06
CA ASP A 482 4.38 -4.02 -9.66
C ASP A 482 5.27 -4.62 -8.57
N LEU A 483 4.82 -5.69 -7.93
CA LEU A 483 5.63 -6.50 -7.01
C LEU A 483 6.55 -7.49 -7.73
N LEU A 484 6.43 -7.61 -9.05
CA LEU A 484 7.32 -8.40 -9.89
C LEU A 484 8.49 -7.55 -10.34
N ASP A 485 9.67 -8.16 -10.45
CA ASP A 485 10.78 -7.52 -11.13
C ASP A 485 10.50 -7.39 -12.64
N GLY A 486 11.43 -6.75 -13.35
CA GLY A 486 11.25 -6.53 -14.77
C GLY A 486 11.15 -7.83 -15.60
N VAL A 487 11.97 -8.83 -15.30
CA VAL A 487 11.99 -10.06 -16.09
C VAL A 487 10.69 -10.85 -15.87
N GLN A 488 10.28 -10.98 -14.61
CA GLN A 488 9.03 -11.63 -14.20
C GLN A 488 7.80 -10.97 -14.82
N ARG A 489 7.73 -9.64 -14.81
CA ARG A 489 6.59 -8.91 -15.35
C ARG A 489 6.51 -9.04 -16.88
N ALA A 490 7.64 -8.97 -17.59
CA ALA A 490 7.69 -9.18 -19.03
C ALA A 490 7.22 -10.59 -19.43
N VAL A 491 7.71 -11.63 -18.74
CA VAL A 491 7.29 -13.03 -18.94
C VAL A 491 5.78 -13.20 -18.70
N LEU A 492 5.25 -12.60 -17.63
CA LEU A 492 3.83 -12.68 -17.32
C LEU A 492 2.96 -11.96 -18.36
N MET A 493 3.36 -10.76 -18.81
CA MET A 493 2.64 -9.99 -19.83
C MET A 493 2.66 -10.68 -21.21
N ALA A 494 3.80 -11.27 -21.59
CA ALA A 494 3.89 -12.11 -22.79
C ALA A 494 3.00 -13.36 -22.67
N SER A 495 3.04 -14.05 -21.52
CA SER A 495 2.20 -15.22 -21.24
C SER A 495 0.71 -14.87 -21.29
N ALA A 496 0.30 -13.71 -20.76
CA ALA A 496 -1.09 -13.25 -20.77
C ALA A 496 -1.61 -12.98 -22.19
N SER A 497 -0.71 -12.67 -23.14
CA SER A 497 -1.04 -12.44 -24.56
C SER A 497 -1.27 -13.74 -25.34
N LEU A 498 -0.97 -14.91 -24.74
CA LEU A 498 -1.18 -16.22 -25.35
C LEU A 498 -2.46 -16.86 -24.78
N ASP A 499 -3.49 -17.07 -25.59
CA ASP A 499 -4.74 -17.70 -25.13
C ASP A 499 -4.51 -19.14 -24.64
N THR A 500 -3.69 -19.90 -25.36
CA THR A 500 -3.31 -21.28 -25.05
C THR A 500 -1.82 -21.53 -25.36
N GLY A 501 -1.27 -22.59 -24.77
CA GLY A 501 0.10 -23.03 -25.06
C GLY A 501 1.18 -22.13 -24.46
N ILE A 502 0.98 -21.66 -23.23
CA ILE A 502 2.02 -20.92 -22.51
C ILE A 502 3.13 -21.92 -22.13
N VAL A 503 4.17 -21.98 -22.96
CA VAL A 503 5.37 -22.78 -22.77
C VAL A 503 6.59 -21.89 -22.93
N ALA A 504 7.73 -22.28 -22.34
CA ALA A 504 8.95 -21.47 -22.34
C ALA A 504 9.36 -21.05 -23.76
N THR A 505 9.36 -21.98 -24.72
CA THR A 505 9.72 -21.69 -26.12
C THR A 505 8.83 -20.64 -26.78
N ALA A 506 7.54 -20.60 -26.45
CA ALA A 506 6.62 -19.61 -26.99
C ALA A 506 6.91 -18.23 -26.38
N VAL A 507 7.10 -18.18 -25.06
CA VAL A 507 7.39 -16.94 -24.33
C VAL A 507 8.74 -16.36 -24.73
N ASP A 508 9.79 -17.19 -24.84
CA ASP A 508 11.11 -16.78 -25.31
C ASP A 508 11.00 -16.14 -26.70
N ARG A 509 10.24 -16.77 -27.62
CA ARG A 509 10.03 -16.24 -28.96
C ARG A 509 9.27 -14.91 -28.96
N LEU A 510 8.24 -14.76 -28.13
CA LEU A 510 7.52 -13.48 -27.99
C LEU A 510 8.45 -12.37 -27.51
N LEU A 511 9.29 -12.66 -26.51
CA LEU A 511 10.24 -11.71 -25.93
C LEU A 511 11.50 -11.50 -26.77
N GLY A 512 11.73 -12.32 -27.80
CA GLY A 512 12.96 -12.28 -28.61
C GLY A 512 14.19 -12.78 -27.83
N TRP A 513 13.97 -13.65 -26.84
CA TRP A 513 15.03 -14.24 -26.03
C TRP A 513 15.52 -15.55 -26.64
N ALA A 514 16.74 -15.95 -26.26
CA ALA A 514 17.24 -17.27 -26.59
C ALA A 514 16.40 -18.36 -25.86
N PRO A 515 16.21 -19.54 -26.47
CA PRO A 515 15.43 -20.61 -25.86
C PRO A 515 15.89 -20.98 -24.45
N GLY A 516 14.95 -21.24 -23.54
CA GLY A 516 15.18 -21.69 -22.16
C GLY A 516 15.22 -20.58 -21.11
N HIS A 517 15.26 -19.30 -21.50
CA HIS A 517 15.40 -18.18 -20.55
C HIS A 517 14.15 -17.93 -19.71
N SER A 518 12.95 -18.10 -20.28
CA SER A 518 11.69 -17.91 -19.56
C SER A 518 11.29 -19.11 -18.70
N ALA A 519 11.88 -20.30 -18.89
CA ALA A 519 11.53 -21.51 -18.13
C ALA A 519 11.64 -21.35 -16.59
N PRO A 520 12.76 -20.88 -16.02
CA PRO A 520 12.86 -20.66 -14.58
C PRO A 520 11.87 -19.60 -14.08
N VAL A 521 11.64 -18.56 -14.87
CA VAL A 521 10.72 -17.45 -14.53
C VAL A 521 9.26 -17.92 -14.52
N LEU A 522 8.86 -18.76 -15.49
CA LEU A 522 7.53 -19.38 -15.52
C LEU A 522 7.31 -20.27 -14.30
N HIS A 523 8.33 -21.03 -13.88
CA HIS A 523 8.26 -21.84 -12.67
C HIS A 523 8.09 -20.96 -11.41
N GLU A 524 8.87 -19.87 -11.30
CA GLU A 524 8.77 -18.94 -10.18
C GLU A 524 7.42 -18.20 -10.13
N LEU A 525 6.88 -17.79 -11.28
CA LEU A 525 5.55 -17.20 -11.38
C LEU A 525 4.44 -18.18 -11.00
N ALA A 526 4.63 -19.48 -11.29
CA ALA A 526 3.72 -20.52 -10.83
C ALA A 526 3.81 -20.74 -9.32
N ALA A 527 5.02 -20.77 -8.75
CA ALA A 527 5.23 -20.83 -7.31
C ALA A 527 4.64 -19.62 -6.56
N ARG A 528 4.61 -18.45 -7.21
CA ARG A 528 3.93 -17.23 -6.72
C ARG A 528 2.40 -17.24 -6.88
N GLY A 529 1.82 -18.28 -7.48
CA GLY A 529 0.37 -18.37 -7.72
C GLY A 529 -0.14 -17.34 -8.73
N LEU A 530 0.68 -16.95 -9.71
CA LEU A 530 0.27 -16.10 -10.84
C LEU A 530 0.03 -16.93 -12.12
N LEU A 531 0.69 -18.08 -12.20
CA LEU A 531 0.47 -19.11 -13.21
C LEU A 531 0.09 -20.45 -12.55
N VAL A 532 -0.64 -21.28 -13.27
CA VAL A 532 -0.94 -22.68 -12.91
C VAL A 532 -0.29 -23.59 -13.93
N ARG A 533 0.40 -24.64 -13.48
CA ARG A 533 0.94 -25.67 -14.37
C ARG A 533 -0.17 -26.58 -14.88
N GLN A 534 -0.17 -26.84 -16.18
CA GLN A 534 -1.09 -27.74 -16.87
C GLN A 534 -0.31 -28.79 -17.66
N ALA A 535 -1.00 -29.83 -18.14
CA ALA A 535 -0.37 -30.90 -18.92
C ALA A 535 0.37 -30.39 -20.18
N ALA A 536 -0.06 -29.27 -20.76
CA ALA A 536 0.52 -28.69 -21.97
C ALA A 536 1.21 -27.33 -21.73
N GLY A 537 1.72 -27.07 -20.51
CA GLY A 537 2.45 -25.85 -20.16
C GLY A 537 1.87 -25.14 -18.93
N TYR A 538 1.55 -23.85 -19.09
CA TYR A 538 1.01 -23.00 -18.03
C TYR A 538 -0.30 -22.33 -18.45
N ALA A 539 -1.05 -21.85 -17.46
CA ALA A 539 -2.19 -20.96 -17.62
C ALA A 539 -2.08 -19.78 -16.65
N VAL A 540 -2.54 -18.60 -17.05
CA VAL A 540 -2.70 -17.47 -16.11
C VAL A 540 -3.84 -17.80 -15.15
N VAL A 541 -3.60 -17.66 -13.83
CA VAL A 541 -4.53 -18.11 -12.78
C VAL A 541 -5.89 -17.40 -12.86
N GLU A 542 -5.87 -16.10 -13.13
CA GLU A 542 -7.07 -15.25 -13.07
C GLU A 542 -7.33 -14.55 -14.41
N PRO A 543 -8.57 -14.53 -14.93
CA PRO A 543 -8.93 -13.77 -16.13
C PRO A 543 -8.66 -12.26 -15.98
N THR A 544 -8.86 -11.71 -14.78
CA THR A 544 -8.58 -10.31 -14.46
C THR A 544 -7.08 -10.00 -14.54
N LEU A 545 -6.22 -10.89 -14.02
CA LEU A 545 -4.76 -10.79 -14.15
C LEU A 545 -4.34 -10.78 -15.61
N ARG A 546 -4.88 -11.68 -16.43
CA ARG A 546 -4.61 -11.73 -17.87
C ARG A 546 -5.00 -10.42 -18.56
N ARG A 547 -6.20 -9.91 -18.28
CA ARG A 547 -6.73 -8.68 -18.89
C ARG A 547 -5.85 -7.47 -18.55
N VAL A 548 -5.46 -7.31 -17.28
CA VAL A 548 -4.61 -6.19 -16.85
C VAL A 548 -3.20 -6.33 -17.42
N ALA A 549 -2.59 -7.51 -17.35
CA ALA A 549 -1.24 -7.74 -17.87
C ALA A 549 -1.15 -7.47 -19.39
N THR A 550 -2.15 -7.92 -20.15
CA THR A 550 -2.24 -7.64 -21.60
C THR A 550 -2.55 -6.17 -21.85
N GLY A 551 -3.40 -5.54 -21.02
CA GLY A 551 -3.77 -4.13 -21.12
C GLY A 551 -2.57 -3.18 -20.96
N ARG A 552 -1.57 -3.58 -20.16
CA ARG A 552 -0.31 -2.84 -19.97
C ARG A 552 0.61 -2.82 -21.18
N LEU A 553 0.47 -3.77 -22.11
CA LEU A 553 1.30 -3.77 -23.31
C LEU A 553 0.90 -2.61 -24.24
N PRO A 554 1.87 -1.82 -24.74
CA PRO A 554 1.62 -0.88 -25.83
C PRO A 554 1.01 -1.56 -27.06
N ARG A 555 0.24 -0.81 -27.85
CA ARG A 555 -0.43 -1.35 -29.04
C ARG A 555 0.55 -2.01 -30.01
N ALA A 556 1.70 -1.39 -30.24
CA ALA A 556 2.75 -1.93 -31.12
C ALA A 556 3.29 -3.28 -30.60
N VAL A 557 3.57 -3.38 -29.30
CA VAL A 557 4.06 -4.61 -28.68
C VAL A 557 3.00 -5.72 -28.73
N ARG A 558 1.73 -5.41 -28.51
CA ARG A 558 0.64 -6.40 -28.68
C ARG A 558 0.57 -6.95 -30.10
N ALA A 559 0.67 -6.08 -31.11
CA ALA A 559 0.68 -6.49 -32.51
C ALA A 559 1.90 -7.37 -32.85
N GLU A 560 3.06 -7.00 -32.31
CA GLU A 560 4.30 -7.77 -32.44
C GLU A 560 4.17 -9.16 -31.82
N PHE A 561 3.67 -9.24 -30.59
CA PHE A 561 3.47 -10.52 -29.88
C PHE A 561 2.45 -11.39 -30.60
N ALA A 562 1.36 -10.82 -31.13
CA ALA A 562 0.39 -11.55 -31.93
C ALA A 562 1.04 -12.14 -33.19
N ARG A 563 1.87 -11.36 -33.90
CA ARG A 563 2.61 -11.83 -35.09
C ARG A 563 3.59 -12.96 -34.75
N ARG A 564 4.39 -12.80 -33.68
CA ARG A 564 5.34 -13.83 -33.22
C ARG A 564 4.64 -15.09 -32.74
N ALA A 565 3.52 -14.95 -32.04
CA ALA A 565 2.68 -16.07 -31.60
C ALA A 565 2.11 -16.85 -32.80
N ALA A 566 1.60 -16.16 -33.83
CA ALA A 566 1.12 -16.81 -35.04
C ALA A 566 2.25 -17.57 -35.77
N ALA A 567 3.42 -16.95 -35.94
CA ALA A 567 4.57 -17.59 -36.55
C ALA A 567 5.10 -18.79 -35.74
N TRP A 568 5.02 -18.73 -34.40
CA TRP A 568 5.36 -19.86 -33.53
C TRP A 568 4.39 -21.04 -33.71
N ARG A 569 3.08 -20.78 -33.77
CA ARG A 569 2.08 -21.83 -34.01
C ARG A 569 2.24 -22.45 -35.40
N ALA A 570 2.52 -21.64 -36.42
CA ALA A 570 2.71 -22.08 -37.80
C ALA A 570 3.96 -22.96 -37.98
N ALA A 571 5.02 -22.71 -37.21
CA ALA A 571 6.25 -23.51 -37.25
C ALA A 571 6.10 -24.94 -36.67
N GLY A 572 4.91 -25.30 -36.18
CA GLY A 572 4.65 -26.55 -35.46
C GLY A 572 5.23 -26.50 -34.04
N ARG A 573 4.55 -27.11 -33.07
CA ARG A 573 5.12 -27.30 -31.73
C ARG A 573 6.35 -28.21 -31.90
N PRO A 574 7.59 -27.75 -31.70
CA PRO A 574 8.73 -28.66 -31.67
C PRO A 574 8.44 -29.67 -30.56
N GLY A 575 8.51 -30.96 -30.88
CA GLY A 575 7.99 -32.05 -30.06
C GLY A 575 8.35 -31.92 -28.58
N VAL A 576 7.34 -31.60 -27.76
CA VAL A 576 7.39 -31.87 -26.32
C VAL A 576 6.77 -33.25 -26.14
N THR A 577 7.58 -34.29 -26.30
CA THR A 577 7.29 -35.57 -25.65
C THR A 577 7.63 -35.41 -24.17
N ASP A 578 6.74 -34.76 -23.41
CA ASP A 578 6.81 -34.78 -21.95
C ASP A 578 6.36 -36.18 -21.53
N ARG A 579 7.34 -37.06 -21.28
CA ARG A 579 7.10 -38.27 -20.50
C ARG A 579 6.54 -37.80 -19.16
N PRO A 580 5.36 -38.27 -18.69
CA PRO A 580 4.84 -37.83 -17.42
C PRO A 580 5.85 -38.20 -16.33
N ALA A 581 6.48 -37.19 -15.73
CA ALA A 581 7.23 -37.37 -14.49
C ALA A 581 6.24 -37.80 -13.39
N PRO A 582 6.64 -38.66 -12.45
CA PRO A 582 5.75 -39.18 -11.44
C PRO A 582 5.13 -38.05 -10.61
N PRO A 583 3.91 -38.22 -10.10
CA PRO A 583 3.23 -37.20 -9.31
C PRO A 583 4.09 -36.81 -8.10
N VAL A 584 4.48 -35.53 -8.04
CA VAL A 584 5.04 -34.95 -6.82
C VAL A 584 3.88 -34.76 -5.84
N PRO A 585 4.01 -35.18 -4.57
CA PRO A 585 2.93 -35.08 -3.59
C PRO A 585 2.53 -33.62 -3.36
N ALA A 586 1.26 -33.42 -2.96
CA ALA A 586 0.69 -32.13 -2.58
C ALA A 586 1.64 -31.32 -1.66
N PRO A 587 1.62 -29.98 -1.72
CA PRO A 587 2.51 -29.16 -0.89
C PRO A 587 2.31 -29.54 0.58
N ALA A 588 3.37 -30.09 1.18
CA ALA A 588 3.41 -30.28 2.62
C ALA A 588 3.23 -28.91 3.27
N PRO A 589 2.46 -28.79 4.37
CA PRO A 589 2.50 -27.59 5.19
C PRO A 589 3.96 -27.33 5.54
N ILE A 590 4.38 -26.06 5.43
CA ILE A 590 5.74 -25.64 5.79
C ILE A 590 5.97 -26.05 7.24
N ALA A 591 6.66 -27.18 7.44
CA ALA A 591 7.12 -27.62 8.73
C ALA A 591 8.22 -26.65 9.17
N ALA A 592 8.06 -26.11 10.38
CA ALA A 592 9.06 -25.29 11.01
C ALA A 592 10.42 -26.01 10.98
N ALA A 593 11.45 -25.33 10.50
CA ALA A 593 12.81 -25.79 10.61
C ALA A 593 13.12 -26.09 12.09
N THR A 594 13.25 -27.38 12.42
CA THR A 594 13.84 -27.83 13.67
C THR A 594 15.32 -27.47 13.66
N ALA A 595 15.75 -26.77 14.71
CA ALA A 595 17.14 -26.40 14.94
C ALA A 595 18.05 -27.65 14.94
N PRO A 596 19.30 -27.57 14.42
CA PRO A 596 20.24 -28.66 14.53
C PRO A 596 20.63 -28.86 16.00
N THR A 597 20.49 -30.09 16.46
CA THR A 597 20.96 -30.59 17.75
C THR A 597 22.49 -30.61 17.72
N THR A 598 23.13 -29.82 18.59
CA THR A 598 24.57 -29.89 18.84
C THR A 598 24.86 -31.18 19.60
N THR A 599 25.36 -32.19 18.89
CA THR A 599 26.07 -33.33 19.49
C THR A 599 27.48 -32.88 19.87
N GLU A 600 27.75 -32.83 21.17
CA GLU A 600 29.11 -32.83 21.73
C GLU A 600 29.84 -34.11 21.30
N PRO A 601 31.17 -34.02 21.07
CA PRO A 601 32.05 -35.13 21.33
C PRO A 601 32.98 -34.78 22.50
N THR A 602 32.79 -35.49 23.61
CA THR A 602 33.77 -35.62 24.68
C THR A 602 34.76 -36.71 24.28
N THR A 603 36.07 -36.41 24.20
CA THR A 603 37.13 -37.31 24.70
C THR A 603 38.51 -36.64 24.78
N ARG A 604 38.95 -36.44 26.03
CA ARG A 604 40.30 -36.55 26.63
C ARG A 604 41.57 -36.46 25.76
N ALA A 605 42.31 -35.37 26.02
CA ALA A 605 43.67 -35.29 26.60
C ALA A 605 44.81 -36.22 26.10
N ALA A 606 45.89 -35.58 25.62
CA ALA A 606 47.27 -35.95 25.96
C ALA A 606 48.21 -34.72 25.88
N VAL A 607 49.09 -34.65 26.87
CA VAL A 607 50.08 -33.61 27.19
C VAL A 607 51.35 -33.81 26.37
N THR A 608 51.98 -32.72 25.90
CA THR A 608 53.46 -32.45 25.94
C THR A 608 53.78 -31.12 25.24
N GLY A 609 54.42 -30.17 25.95
CA GLY A 609 55.25 -29.11 25.32
C GLY A 609 56.72 -29.58 25.19
N PRO A 610 57.74 -28.71 24.98
CA PRO A 610 57.76 -27.26 24.72
C PRO A 610 58.76 -26.81 23.59
N ALA A 611 59.05 -25.49 23.52
CA ALA A 611 60.10 -24.76 22.74
C ALA A 611 59.77 -24.41 21.26
N GLY A 612 60.13 -23.25 20.67
CA GLY A 612 60.86 -22.06 21.09
C GLY A 612 61.00 -21.07 19.90
N THR A 613 61.22 -19.77 20.22
CA THR A 613 61.98 -18.73 19.47
C THR A 613 61.67 -18.32 18.01
N ALA A 614 61.21 -17.06 17.88
CA ALA A 614 61.73 -15.91 17.10
C ALA A 614 62.12 -16.00 15.59
N ALA A 615 61.63 -14.99 14.83
CA ALA A 615 62.39 -14.02 13.99
C ALA A 615 61.97 -13.84 12.49
N THR A 616 61.43 -12.64 12.20
CA THR A 616 61.73 -11.66 11.10
C THR A 616 61.76 -12.00 9.60
N ARG A 617 60.98 -11.22 8.81
CA ARG A 617 61.33 -10.27 7.70
C ARG A 617 60.10 -10.13 6.76
N SER A 618 59.39 -9.00 6.66
CA SER A 618 59.69 -7.70 6.01
C SER A 618 60.09 -7.77 4.53
N VAL A 619 59.25 -7.24 3.63
CA VAL A 619 59.64 -6.30 2.55
C VAL A 619 58.45 -5.38 2.22
N ASP A 620 58.74 -4.08 2.26
CA ASP A 620 57.95 -2.91 1.88
C ASP A 620 57.65 -2.81 0.37
N THR A 621 56.60 -2.05 0.00
CA THR A 621 56.76 -0.86 -0.86
C THR A 621 55.61 0.13 -0.68
N THR A 622 55.96 1.42 -0.69
CA THR A 622 55.25 2.61 -0.21
C THR A 622 54.89 3.60 -1.34
N TRP A 623 54.21 4.70 -0.93
CA TRP A 623 54.07 6.05 -1.52
C TRP A 623 52.75 6.36 -2.26
N SER A 624 52.03 7.47 -2.03
CA SER A 624 52.19 8.62 -1.11
C SER A 624 50.99 9.58 -1.20
N VAL A 625 50.66 10.25 -0.09
CA VAL A 625 49.69 11.36 0.02
C VAL A 625 50.45 12.64 0.33
N GLY A 626 50.21 13.72 -0.43
CA GLY A 626 50.77 15.05 -0.20
C GLY A 626 49.74 16.01 0.39
N THR A 627 50.07 16.61 1.53
CA THR A 627 49.43 17.80 2.11
C THR A 627 50.41 18.97 2.03
N ALA A 628 49.90 20.16 1.70
CA ALA A 628 50.62 21.42 1.87
C ALA A 628 49.77 22.38 2.73
N ARG A 629 50.37 22.84 3.83
CA ARG A 629 49.96 24.04 4.59
C ARG A 629 50.90 25.18 4.20
N SER A 630 50.37 26.39 4.11
CA SER A 630 51.15 27.62 4.32
C SER A 630 50.43 28.54 5.30
N VAL A 631 51.20 29.04 6.25
CA VAL A 631 50.85 29.95 7.36
C VAL A 631 51.06 31.40 6.91
N GLY A 632 50.25 32.33 7.41
CA GLY A 632 50.45 33.79 7.27
C GLY A 632 49.52 34.62 8.15
N THR A 633 49.96 34.86 9.38
CA THR A 633 49.61 35.93 10.37
C THR A 633 49.51 37.34 9.73
N ALA A 634 48.87 38.41 10.24
CA ALA A 634 48.31 38.80 11.54
C ALA A 634 47.58 40.18 11.44
N ARG A 635 46.74 40.50 12.45
CA ARG A 635 46.37 41.84 13.01
C ARG A 635 45.66 42.85 12.08
N SER A 636 44.84 43.82 12.51
CA SER A 636 43.98 44.13 13.67
C SER A 636 43.46 45.56 13.42
N VAL A 637 42.24 45.87 13.88
CA VAL A 637 41.67 47.21 14.10
C VAL A 637 41.13 47.96 12.87
N GLY A 638 39.86 48.36 12.99
CA GLY A 638 39.08 49.16 12.05
C GLY A 638 37.61 48.87 12.22
#